data_AF-A0A1V1TLG7-F1
#
_entry.id   AF-A0A1V1TLG7-F1
#
_cell.length_a   1.000
_cell.length_b   1.000
_cell.length_c   1.000
_cell.angle_alpha   90.00
_cell.angle_beta   90.00
_cell.angle_gamma   90.00
#
_symmetry.space_group_name_H-M   'P 1'
#
loop_
_entity.id
_entity.type
_entity.pdbx_description
1 polymer ?
#
loop_
_entity_poly.entity_id
_entity_poly.type
_entity_poly.pdbx_seq_one_letter_code
_entity_poly.pdbx_strand_id
1 'polypeptide(L)'
;MAPSAVDTPMPPLPVREEKTYPPARIFNVKETKFEKYVAPQPDGREKALASPEGSTAIVIDNGSSAVRAGWSFDSAPRFSIPPIMAKYRDRKLGKTYSFAGYDCYADTNAKGHIRNAFELGTGIVSNWDVEEHVLDWTFLKLGMNNADGSIEFPIVMTEAVANLPYSRKSMNEIIFECYGAPSLATGIDSLFSYRYNKGRTGLVVSSSYSSTHVIPVYNTKPMLAQAIRLNWGGWHAAEYLLKLIRLKYPTFTGKLNASQAENMVRDHCYLSKAYDDELRSYLDWTGLEDRDIVIQYPFTEEVIIQKSEEELARIAERKKESGRRLQEQAAKMRLDKLMRKEQELEYYKKLAEKLADANKKETKRLLDAEDMKDEAHLERTIKELEKSIKRARTKDVGGDPEEEQEVPDFSLLEIPDDQLDEAGIKAKRHQRLLKSNHEARARAKAEKEAEKARVAEEERLDRERRENNLEGWLEEKHIARENTLQRIKERERLKADLGNRKSLASQMRMKSIANLASDNPRGKRRRGGDDDNFGANDDDWGVYRQIAVGEGSDDEEGEEDLGTTLNTLEEDLLRYDPNFTHEHTWAAQNDWNKSLLHAFMRGPRPFDAGSQAEIHQVHLNVERIRVPEIVFQPSIAGVDQAGLVEITGDILTQRLVGLPGINRDDFLRDIFLTGGNTLYENFDYRLRQGLTPLLPADSPLQIRRAQNTLLDAWHGAAQWVGTPAWKAATVTKAEYQEKGQDYLKEHDMGNSYP
;
A
#
# COMPACT_ATOMS: atom_id res chain seq x y z
N MET A 1 47.09 -46.15 20.06
CA MET A 1 46.92 -44.69 20.04
C MET A 1 46.58 -44.28 18.62
N ALA A 2 45.31 -44.02 18.34
CA ALA A 2 44.89 -43.43 17.07
C ALA A 2 45.31 -41.94 17.08
N PRO A 3 45.84 -41.39 15.97
CA PRO A 3 46.17 -39.98 15.93
C PRO A 3 44.86 -39.18 16.02
N SER A 4 44.78 -38.29 17.00
CA SER A 4 43.71 -37.32 17.14
C SER A 4 43.66 -36.46 15.87
N ALA A 5 42.55 -36.55 15.14
CA ALA A 5 42.24 -35.63 14.05
C ALA A 5 42.30 -34.20 14.61
N VAL A 6 43.21 -33.40 14.05
CA VAL A 6 43.26 -31.97 14.32
C VAL A 6 42.06 -31.39 13.57
N ASP A 7 41.02 -30.96 14.29
CA ASP A 7 39.90 -30.22 13.69
C ASP A 7 40.46 -28.92 13.10
N THR A 8 40.75 -28.94 11.80
CA THR A 8 40.97 -27.71 11.04
C THR A 8 39.68 -26.88 11.11
N PRO A 9 39.72 -25.66 11.67
CA PRO A 9 38.53 -24.83 11.79
C PRO A 9 37.95 -24.55 10.39
N MET A 10 36.63 -24.66 10.26
CA MET A 10 35.94 -24.41 8.99
C MET A 10 36.23 -22.99 8.50
N PRO A 11 36.43 -22.78 7.17
CA PRO A 11 36.55 -21.45 6.61
C PRO A 11 35.34 -20.60 7.00
N PRO A 12 35.54 -19.35 7.46
CA PRO A 12 34.43 -18.47 7.77
C PRO A 12 33.62 -18.17 6.50
N LEU A 13 32.30 -18.10 6.64
CA LEU A 13 31.43 -17.66 5.54
C LEU A 13 31.78 -16.22 5.13
N PRO A 14 31.81 -15.92 3.82
CA PRO A 14 32.00 -14.55 3.36
C PRO A 14 30.86 -13.66 3.87
N VAL A 15 31.21 -12.52 4.48
CA VAL A 15 30.24 -11.55 5.02
C VAL A 15 29.63 -10.76 3.87
N ARG A 16 28.31 -10.67 3.84
CA ARG A 16 27.59 -9.83 2.88
C ARG A 16 27.86 -8.35 3.21
N GLU A 17 28.39 -7.60 2.25
CA GLU A 17 28.43 -6.14 2.35
C GLU A 17 27.01 -5.59 2.17
N GLU A 18 26.40 -5.15 3.27
CA GLU A 18 25.12 -4.43 3.20
C GLU A 18 25.34 -3.05 2.60
N LYS A 19 24.61 -2.74 1.52
CA LYS A 19 24.59 -1.38 0.98
C LYS A 19 23.94 -0.45 2.01
N THR A 20 24.74 0.42 2.60
CA THR A 20 24.26 1.47 3.50
C THR A 20 23.86 2.70 2.69
N TYR A 21 22.61 3.13 2.82
CA TYR A 21 22.13 4.35 2.21
C TYR A 21 22.13 5.51 3.22
N PRO A 22 22.31 6.77 2.79
CA PRO A 22 22.05 7.91 3.65
C PRO A 22 20.58 7.92 4.12
N PRO A 23 20.24 8.68 5.17
CA PRO A 23 18.84 8.85 5.60
C PRO A 23 17.92 9.28 4.45
N ALA A 24 16.68 8.78 4.46
CA ALA A 24 15.71 9.12 3.43
C ALA A 24 15.35 10.61 3.44
N ARG A 25 15.13 11.17 2.25
CA ARG A 25 14.62 12.55 2.09
C ARG A 25 13.11 12.55 2.30
N ILE A 26 12.71 12.72 3.55
CA ILE A 26 11.31 12.67 3.98
C ILE A 26 10.70 14.07 3.99
N PHE A 27 9.53 14.22 3.37
CA PHE A 27 8.72 15.42 3.38
C PHE A 27 7.35 15.13 3.99
N ASN A 28 6.89 15.98 4.90
CA ASN A 28 5.54 15.84 5.44
C ASN A 28 4.49 16.18 4.38
N VAL A 29 3.40 15.42 4.35
CA VAL A 29 2.27 15.70 3.48
C VAL A 29 1.73 17.12 3.73
N LYS A 30 1.64 17.91 2.65
CA LYS A 30 1.05 19.26 2.67
C LYS A 30 -0.41 19.17 2.23
N GLU A 31 -1.32 19.66 3.05
CA GLU A 31 -2.74 19.76 2.74
C GLU A 31 -3.17 21.22 2.88
N THR A 32 -4.08 21.66 2.01
CA THR A 32 -4.73 22.97 2.15
C THR A 32 -5.52 23.01 3.46
N LYS A 33 -5.19 23.98 4.31
CA LYS A 33 -5.81 24.19 5.62
C LYS A 33 -6.28 25.64 5.73
N PHE A 34 -7.17 25.89 6.68
CA PHE A 34 -7.43 27.25 7.11
C PHE A 34 -6.22 27.79 7.84
N GLU A 35 -5.71 28.94 7.41
CA GLU A 35 -4.56 29.58 8.06
C GLU A 35 -5.01 30.63 9.06
N LYS A 36 -5.77 31.63 8.59
CA LYS A 36 -6.23 32.76 9.41
C LYS A 36 -7.47 33.40 8.83
N TYR A 37 -8.24 34.03 9.71
CA TYR A 37 -9.37 34.85 9.30
C TYR A 37 -8.89 36.13 8.61
N VAL A 38 -9.52 36.46 7.49
CA VAL A 38 -9.30 37.71 6.76
C VAL A 38 -10.36 38.72 7.17
N ALA A 39 -9.97 39.82 7.82
CA ALA A 39 -10.89 40.90 8.15
C ALA A 39 -11.24 41.74 6.89
N PRO A 40 -12.41 42.39 6.84
CA PRO A 40 -12.72 43.38 5.80
C PRO A 40 -11.68 44.50 5.75
N GLN A 41 -11.29 44.90 4.54
CA GLN A 41 -10.26 45.91 4.25
C GLN A 41 -10.87 47.13 3.54
N PRO A 42 -11.54 48.05 4.26
CA PRO A 42 -12.21 49.21 3.66
C PRO A 42 -11.26 50.30 3.15
N ASP A 43 -9.96 50.22 3.47
CA ASP A 43 -8.95 51.23 3.08
C ASP A 43 -8.84 51.39 1.55
N GLY A 44 -9.06 50.31 0.81
CA GLY A 44 -9.07 50.34 -0.65
C GLY A 44 -10.24 51.17 -1.20
N ARG A 45 -11.42 51.03 -0.60
CA ARG A 45 -12.61 51.83 -0.97
C ARG A 45 -12.38 53.32 -0.71
N GLU A 46 -11.84 53.67 0.45
CA GLU A 46 -11.53 55.07 0.80
C GLU A 46 -10.57 55.71 -0.21
N LYS A 47 -9.53 54.97 -0.63
CA LYS A 47 -8.58 55.42 -1.66
C LYS A 47 -9.23 55.53 -3.05
N ALA A 48 -10.12 54.61 -3.40
CA ALA A 48 -10.84 54.65 -4.66
C ALA A 48 -11.77 55.86 -4.75
N LEU A 49 -12.49 56.21 -3.67
CA LEU A 49 -13.32 57.41 -3.59
C LEU A 49 -12.51 58.71 -3.68
N ALA A 50 -11.26 58.71 -3.21
CA ALA A 50 -10.36 59.85 -3.31
C ALA A 50 -9.69 59.96 -4.69
N SER A 51 -9.80 58.95 -5.54
CA SER A 51 -9.16 58.91 -6.86
C SER A 51 -10.04 59.62 -7.91
N PRO A 52 -9.45 60.17 -8.99
CA PRO A 52 -10.22 60.76 -10.07
C PRO A 52 -11.25 59.78 -10.67
N GLU A 53 -12.43 60.29 -11.01
CA GLU A 53 -13.49 59.47 -11.61
C GLU A 53 -13.00 58.77 -12.90
N GLY A 54 -13.33 57.50 -13.05
CA GLY A 54 -12.92 56.71 -14.21
C GLY A 54 -11.42 56.41 -14.29
N SER A 55 -10.72 56.40 -13.15
CA SER A 55 -9.30 55.97 -13.06
C SER A 55 -9.07 54.71 -12.23
N THR A 56 -10.11 54.20 -11.55
CA THR A 56 -10.02 53.05 -10.63
C THR A 56 -11.09 52.02 -10.90
N ALA A 57 -10.76 50.75 -10.68
CA ALA A 57 -11.70 49.63 -10.79
C ALA A 57 -11.32 48.52 -9.80
N ILE A 58 -12.28 47.66 -9.48
CA ILE A 58 -12.04 46.38 -8.81
C ILE A 58 -11.60 45.39 -9.89
N VAL A 59 -10.48 44.70 -9.66
CA VAL A 59 -9.90 43.75 -10.61
C VAL A 59 -10.02 42.35 -10.01
N ILE A 60 -10.74 41.47 -10.72
CA ILE A 60 -11.01 40.08 -10.32
C ILE A 60 -10.44 39.15 -11.40
N ASP A 61 -9.32 38.51 -11.11
CA ASP A 61 -8.84 37.35 -11.88
C ASP A 61 -9.63 36.11 -11.41
N ASN A 62 -10.64 35.72 -12.19
CA ASN A 62 -11.55 34.62 -11.88
C ASN A 62 -10.98 33.26 -12.32
N GLY A 63 -9.90 32.84 -11.64
CA GLY A 63 -9.21 31.59 -11.95
C GLY A 63 -9.84 30.37 -11.28
N SER A 64 -9.91 29.24 -12.00
CA SER A 64 -10.48 27.98 -11.51
C SER A 64 -9.69 27.32 -10.36
N SER A 65 -8.40 27.64 -10.20
CA SER A 65 -7.61 27.26 -9.02
C SER A 65 -7.77 28.25 -7.87
N ALA A 66 -7.73 29.54 -8.19
CA ALA A 66 -7.81 30.61 -7.23
C ALA A 66 -8.35 31.87 -7.90
N VAL A 67 -9.36 32.47 -7.28
CA VAL A 67 -9.86 33.80 -7.58
C VAL A 67 -8.96 34.82 -6.90
N ARG A 68 -8.43 35.78 -7.65
CA ARG A 68 -7.60 36.87 -7.12
C ARG A 68 -8.30 38.19 -7.29
N ALA A 69 -8.40 38.95 -6.20
CA ALA A 69 -9.15 40.20 -6.20
C ALA A 69 -8.39 41.33 -5.50
N GLY A 70 -8.54 42.54 -6.00
CA GLY A 70 -7.93 43.75 -5.43
C GLY A 70 -8.32 44.99 -6.23
N TRP A 71 -7.69 46.13 -5.90
CA TRP A 71 -7.90 47.37 -6.63
C TRP A 71 -6.88 47.55 -7.75
N SER A 72 -7.25 48.26 -8.82
CA SER A 72 -6.36 48.52 -9.96
C SER A 72 -5.08 49.29 -9.60
N PHE A 73 -5.07 50.02 -8.49
CA PHE A 73 -3.90 50.75 -7.99
C PHE A 73 -3.08 49.95 -6.96
N ASP A 74 -3.53 48.76 -6.56
CA ASP A 74 -2.78 47.94 -5.62
C ASP A 74 -1.58 47.29 -6.33
N SER A 75 -0.46 47.14 -5.60
CA SER A 75 0.75 46.50 -6.13
C SER A 75 0.64 44.98 -6.29
N ALA A 76 -0.41 44.36 -5.72
CA ALA A 76 -0.71 42.93 -5.73
C ALA A 76 -2.20 42.73 -5.39
N PRO A 77 -2.82 41.61 -5.79
CA PRO A 77 -4.19 41.32 -5.36
C PRO A 77 -4.24 41.24 -3.83
N ARG A 78 -5.29 41.83 -3.23
CA ARG A 78 -5.53 41.79 -1.79
C ARG A 78 -5.86 40.38 -1.30
N PHE A 79 -6.55 39.62 -2.15
CA PHE A 79 -7.01 38.28 -1.83
C PHE A 79 -6.64 37.31 -2.95
N SER A 80 -6.35 36.07 -2.57
CA SER A 80 -6.28 34.91 -3.46
C SER A 80 -6.96 33.78 -2.72
N ILE A 81 -8.10 33.31 -3.22
CA ILE A 81 -8.91 32.29 -2.55
C ILE A 81 -9.35 31.21 -3.53
N PRO A 82 -9.51 29.94 -3.09
CA PRO A 82 -10.11 28.91 -3.92
C PRO A 82 -11.59 29.23 -4.20
N PRO A 83 -12.12 28.96 -5.41
CA PRO A 83 -13.52 29.21 -5.78
C PRO A 83 -14.46 28.16 -5.18
N ILE A 84 -14.46 28.02 -3.85
CA ILE A 84 -15.24 27.03 -3.12
C ILE A 84 -16.18 27.68 -2.12
N MET A 85 -17.31 27.03 -1.86
CA MET A 85 -18.19 27.36 -0.75
C MET A 85 -18.57 26.11 0.04
N ALA A 86 -19.03 26.31 1.28
CA ALA A 86 -19.71 25.30 2.08
C ALA A 86 -20.88 25.93 2.84
N LYS A 87 -22.05 25.29 2.82
CA LYS A 87 -23.24 25.77 3.54
C LYS A 87 -23.90 24.61 4.25
N TYR A 88 -24.15 24.76 5.55
CA TYR A 88 -24.86 23.76 6.35
C TYR A 88 -25.66 24.41 7.49
N ARG A 89 -26.63 23.66 8.03
CA ARG A 89 -27.42 24.08 9.18
C ARG A 89 -27.03 23.26 10.41
N ASP A 90 -26.47 23.93 11.41
CA ASP A 90 -26.26 23.33 12.72
C ASP A 90 -27.61 23.22 13.43
N ARG A 91 -28.10 21.98 13.58
CA ARG A 91 -29.38 21.70 14.24
C ARG A 91 -29.32 21.91 15.75
N LYS A 92 -28.15 21.78 16.38
CA LYS A 92 -27.98 21.99 17.83
C LYS A 92 -28.03 23.47 18.17
N LEU A 93 -27.38 24.30 17.35
CA LEU A 93 -27.38 25.77 17.53
C LEU A 93 -28.55 26.46 16.83
N GLY A 94 -29.32 25.75 15.99
CA GLY A 94 -30.41 26.32 15.20
C GLY A 94 -29.95 27.32 14.14
N LYS A 95 -28.65 27.35 13.80
CA LYS A 95 -28.02 28.38 12.95
C LYS A 95 -27.56 27.79 11.62
N THR A 96 -27.75 28.56 10.54
CA THR A 96 -27.19 28.24 9.23
C THR A 96 -25.88 28.97 9.06
N TYR A 97 -24.84 28.23 8.66
CA TYR A 97 -23.53 28.77 8.32
C TYR A 97 -23.30 28.68 6.82
N SER A 98 -22.64 29.69 6.26
CA SER A 98 -22.19 29.75 4.87
C SER A 98 -20.75 30.28 4.87
N PHE A 99 -19.85 29.55 4.22
CA PHE A 99 -18.43 29.85 4.13
C PHE A 99 -18.04 29.88 2.65
N ALA A 100 -17.01 30.66 2.32
CA ALA A 100 -16.41 30.70 1.00
C ALA A 100 -14.88 30.79 1.11
N GLY A 101 -14.17 30.38 0.05
CA GLY A 101 -12.72 30.41 0.02
C GLY A 101 -12.08 29.52 1.09
N TYR A 102 -10.99 29.99 1.68
CA TYR A 102 -10.27 29.25 2.72
C TYR A 102 -11.06 29.07 4.02
N ASP A 103 -12.08 29.90 4.27
CA ASP A 103 -12.92 29.81 5.46
C ASP A 103 -13.68 28.47 5.53
N CYS A 104 -13.88 27.80 4.38
CA CYS A 104 -14.46 26.46 4.30
C CYS A 104 -13.64 25.39 5.06
N TYR A 105 -12.34 25.62 5.26
CA TYR A 105 -11.46 24.71 6.00
C TYR A 105 -11.40 25.00 7.50
N ALA A 106 -12.06 26.06 7.99
CA ALA A 106 -12.06 26.44 9.40
C ALA A 106 -12.91 25.48 10.25
N ASP A 107 -13.90 24.82 9.64
CA ASP A 107 -14.83 23.93 10.30
C ASP A 107 -14.90 22.55 9.62
N THR A 108 -14.97 21.50 10.43
CA THR A 108 -14.98 20.11 9.91
C THR A 108 -16.27 19.78 9.17
N ASN A 109 -17.42 20.30 9.62
CA ASN A 109 -18.69 20.08 8.91
C ASN A 109 -18.71 20.85 7.59
N ALA A 110 -18.18 22.08 7.57
CA ALA A 110 -18.01 22.86 6.35
C ALA A 110 -17.14 22.12 5.32
N LYS A 111 -16.00 21.55 5.75
CA LYS A 111 -15.12 20.76 4.88
C LYS A 111 -15.85 19.60 4.17
N GLY A 112 -16.82 18.97 4.84
CA GLY A 112 -17.63 17.90 4.27
C GLY A 112 -18.68 18.34 3.23
N HIS A 113 -18.98 19.63 3.14
CA HIS A 113 -20.00 20.22 2.25
C HIS A 113 -19.40 21.15 1.18
N ILE A 114 -18.09 21.06 0.94
CA ILE A 114 -17.40 21.89 -0.04
C ILE A 114 -17.93 21.60 -1.45
N ARG A 115 -18.28 22.66 -2.17
CA ARG A 115 -18.63 22.67 -3.61
C ARG A 115 -17.78 23.74 -4.30
N ASN A 116 -17.47 23.53 -5.58
CA ASN A 116 -16.69 24.47 -6.40
C ASN A 116 -17.62 25.24 -7.36
N ALA A 117 -17.26 26.47 -7.70
CA ALA A 117 -17.96 27.30 -8.70
C ALA A 117 -17.73 26.81 -10.13
N PHE A 118 -16.53 26.30 -10.40
CA PHE A 118 -16.13 25.76 -11.69
C PHE A 118 -16.49 24.28 -11.79
N GLU A 119 -16.86 23.86 -13.00
CA GLU A 119 -16.94 22.44 -13.30
C GLU A 119 -15.56 21.79 -13.21
N LEU A 120 -15.46 20.66 -12.52
CA LEU A 120 -14.18 19.98 -12.30
C LEU A 120 -13.55 19.57 -13.63
N GLY A 121 -12.29 19.98 -13.84
CA GLY A 121 -11.55 19.74 -15.08
C GLY A 121 -11.78 20.77 -16.18
N THR A 122 -12.65 21.76 -15.99
CA THR A 122 -12.83 22.87 -16.94
C THR A 122 -12.62 24.23 -16.29
N GLY A 123 -12.36 25.24 -17.12
CA GLY A 123 -12.25 26.64 -16.70
C GLY A 123 -13.58 27.39 -16.80
N ILE A 124 -14.70 26.67 -16.84
CA ILE A 124 -16.04 27.25 -17.07
C ILE A 124 -16.82 27.24 -15.76
N VAL A 125 -17.34 28.41 -15.38
CA VAL A 125 -18.27 28.55 -14.27
C VAL A 125 -19.60 27.92 -14.66
N SER A 126 -20.07 26.99 -13.83
CA SER A 126 -21.35 26.29 -14.03
C SER A 126 -22.20 26.21 -12.76
N ASN A 127 -21.62 26.54 -11.61
CA ASN A 127 -22.28 26.49 -10.31
C ASN A 127 -22.43 27.90 -9.73
N TRP A 128 -23.45 28.61 -10.24
CA TRP A 128 -23.69 30.03 -9.97
C TRP A 128 -23.98 30.35 -8.52
N ASP A 129 -24.64 29.45 -7.78
CA ASP A 129 -24.84 29.60 -6.32
C ASP A 129 -23.49 29.74 -5.59
N VAL A 130 -22.47 28.98 -6.01
CA VAL A 130 -21.14 29.03 -5.40
C VAL A 130 -20.41 30.28 -5.85
N GLU A 131 -20.49 30.61 -7.14
CA GLU A 131 -19.86 31.82 -7.69
C GLU A 131 -20.36 33.08 -6.99
N GLU A 132 -21.68 33.20 -6.80
CA GLU A 132 -22.30 34.30 -6.05
C GLU A 132 -21.72 34.38 -4.62
N HIS A 133 -21.58 33.26 -3.91
CA HIS A 133 -20.99 33.27 -2.56
C HIS A 133 -19.50 33.63 -2.55
N VAL A 134 -18.76 33.28 -3.59
CA VAL A 134 -17.34 33.65 -3.76
C VAL A 134 -17.21 35.15 -4.05
N LEU A 135 -18.10 35.71 -4.87
CA LEU A 135 -18.18 37.14 -5.16
C LEU A 135 -18.63 37.93 -3.93
N ASP A 136 -19.66 37.47 -3.21
CA ASP A 136 -20.09 38.04 -1.92
C ASP A 136 -18.93 38.13 -0.95
N TRP A 137 -18.22 37.02 -0.74
CA TRP A 137 -17.04 37.02 0.12
C TRP A 137 -16.02 38.06 -0.36
N THR A 138 -15.75 38.10 -1.66
CA THR A 138 -14.77 39.03 -2.24
C THR A 138 -15.16 40.49 -1.98
N PHE A 139 -16.40 40.88 -2.28
CA PHE A 139 -16.88 42.25 -2.10
C PHE A 139 -16.98 42.65 -0.62
N LEU A 140 -17.47 41.75 0.25
CA LEU A 140 -17.51 41.96 1.70
C LEU A 140 -16.11 42.20 2.27
N LYS A 141 -15.11 41.41 1.84
CA LYS A 141 -13.72 41.56 2.29
C LYS A 141 -13.03 42.78 1.69
N LEU A 142 -13.41 43.24 0.50
CA LEU A 142 -12.98 44.52 -0.06
C LEU A 142 -13.61 45.74 0.64
N GLY A 143 -14.55 45.53 1.56
CA GLY A 143 -15.19 46.61 2.32
C GLY A 143 -16.38 47.25 1.61
N MET A 144 -17.00 46.54 0.65
CA MET A 144 -18.21 46.98 -0.06
C MET A 144 -19.48 46.70 0.76
N ASN A 145 -19.50 47.16 2.02
CA ASN A 145 -20.55 46.86 3.00
C ASN A 145 -21.62 47.97 3.08
N ASN A 146 -21.99 48.56 1.94
CA ASN A 146 -22.99 49.61 1.90
C ASN A 146 -24.38 49.07 2.26
N ALA A 147 -25.25 49.95 2.77
CA ALA A 147 -26.58 49.57 3.26
C ALA A 147 -27.51 49.02 2.16
N ASP A 148 -27.25 49.37 0.90
CA ASP A 148 -28.01 48.92 -0.27
C ASP A 148 -27.38 47.70 -0.98
N GLY A 149 -26.19 47.25 -0.54
CA GLY A 149 -25.46 46.12 -1.13
C GLY A 149 -24.89 46.36 -2.54
N SER A 150 -24.99 47.59 -3.06
CA SER A 150 -24.56 47.88 -4.43
C SER A 150 -23.05 48.13 -4.53
N ILE A 151 -22.47 47.68 -5.65
CA ILE A 151 -21.05 47.91 -5.97
C ILE A 151 -20.93 49.23 -6.73
N GLU A 152 -20.33 50.24 -6.09
CA GLU A 152 -20.21 51.61 -6.63
C GLU A 152 -19.11 51.78 -7.70
N PHE A 153 -18.28 50.75 -7.94
CA PHE A 153 -17.07 50.86 -8.77
C PHE A 153 -17.12 49.95 -10.00
N PRO A 154 -16.48 50.35 -11.12
CA PRO A 154 -16.28 49.47 -12.27
C PRO A 154 -15.56 48.17 -11.89
N ILE A 155 -15.88 47.09 -12.58
CA ILE A 155 -15.24 45.79 -12.42
C ILE A 155 -14.51 45.40 -13.71
N VAL A 156 -13.27 44.93 -13.56
CA VAL A 156 -12.55 44.19 -14.61
C VAL A 156 -12.44 42.74 -14.17
N MET A 157 -12.92 41.81 -14.99
CA MET A 157 -12.96 40.39 -14.64
C MET A 157 -12.29 39.53 -15.72
N THR A 158 -11.52 38.52 -15.34
CA THR A 158 -11.00 37.55 -16.32
C THR A 158 -12.03 36.49 -16.70
N GLU A 159 -11.98 35.98 -17.92
CA GLU A 159 -12.77 34.84 -18.39
C GLU A 159 -11.92 33.87 -19.22
N ALA A 160 -12.43 32.65 -19.42
CA ALA A 160 -11.77 31.63 -20.23
C ALA A 160 -11.72 32.00 -21.73
N VAL A 161 -10.74 31.45 -22.45
CA VAL A 161 -10.69 31.51 -23.91
C VAL A 161 -11.90 30.79 -24.49
N ALA A 162 -12.58 31.42 -25.46
CA ALA A 162 -13.80 30.93 -26.08
C ALA A 162 -14.88 30.54 -25.04
N ASN A 163 -15.06 31.39 -24.01
CA ASN A 163 -16.07 31.17 -22.97
C ASN A 163 -17.49 31.03 -23.56
N LEU A 164 -18.32 30.21 -22.91
CA LEU A 164 -19.67 29.93 -23.36
C LEU A 164 -20.54 31.20 -23.27
N PRO A 165 -21.37 31.51 -24.28
CA PRO A 165 -22.28 32.64 -24.22
C PRO A 165 -23.20 32.61 -23.00
N TYR A 166 -23.72 31.42 -22.65
CA TYR A 166 -24.55 31.23 -21.45
C TYR A 166 -23.82 31.62 -20.17
N SER A 167 -22.57 31.16 -19.99
CA SER A 167 -21.80 31.51 -18.79
C SER A 167 -21.51 32.99 -18.70
N ARG A 168 -21.19 33.63 -19.84
CA ARG A 168 -21.01 35.10 -19.88
C ARG A 168 -22.30 35.83 -19.51
N LYS A 169 -23.42 35.40 -20.06
CA LYS A 169 -24.75 35.94 -19.78
C LYS A 169 -25.10 35.85 -18.29
N SER A 170 -24.94 34.69 -17.67
CA SER A 170 -25.22 34.50 -16.24
C SER A 170 -24.29 35.31 -15.34
N MET A 171 -23.01 35.42 -15.70
CA MET A 171 -22.08 36.30 -15.00
C MET A 171 -22.49 37.78 -15.11
N ASN A 172 -22.86 38.23 -16.31
CA ASN A 172 -23.34 39.60 -16.52
C ASN A 172 -24.60 39.88 -15.69
N GLU A 173 -25.56 38.95 -15.69
CA GLU A 173 -26.79 39.06 -14.88
C GLU A 173 -26.46 39.20 -13.39
N ILE A 174 -25.59 38.36 -12.83
CA ILE A 174 -25.15 38.46 -11.43
C ILE A 174 -24.50 39.83 -11.14
N ILE A 175 -23.57 40.27 -11.98
CA ILE A 175 -22.84 41.52 -11.75
C ILE A 175 -23.74 42.76 -11.84
N PHE A 176 -24.68 42.80 -12.79
CA PHE A 176 -25.53 43.98 -13.00
C PHE A 176 -26.83 43.97 -12.18
N GLU A 177 -27.48 42.81 -12.03
CA GLU A 177 -28.77 42.70 -11.33
C GLU A 177 -28.60 42.47 -9.83
N CYS A 178 -27.73 41.54 -9.42
CA CYS A 178 -27.52 41.23 -8.00
C CYS A 178 -26.65 42.30 -7.33
N TYR A 179 -25.51 42.65 -7.94
CA TYR A 179 -24.54 43.57 -7.37
C TYR A 179 -24.69 45.03 -7.82
N GLY A 180 -25.46 45.29 -8.88
CA GLY A 180 -25.76 46.64 -9.31
C GLY A 180 -24.57 47.42 -9.88
N ALA A 181 -23.48 46.76 -10.27
CA ALA A 181 -22.23 47.42 -10.65
C ALA A 181 -22.41 48.44 -11.80
N PRO A 182 -21.69 49.58 -11.81
CA PRO A 182 -21.84 50.60 -12.84
C PRO A 182 -21.39 50.12 -14.23
N SER A 183 -20.38 49.25 -14.28
CA SER A 183 -19.86 48.72 -15.52
C SER A 183 -18.96 47.50 -15.32
N LEU A 184 -18.89 46.65 -16.34
CA LEU A 184 -18.06 45.45 -16.38
C LEU A 184 -17.23 45.42 -17.67
N ALA A 185 -15.95 45.07 -17.55
CA ALA A 185 -15.10 44.71 -18.68
C ALA A 185 -14.51 43.31 -18.44
N THR A 186 -14.75 42.38 -19.36
CA THR A 186 -14.19 41.03 -19.29
C THR A 186 -12.94 40.90 -20.15
N GLY A 187 -12.09 39.91 -19.90
CA GLY A 187 -10.93 39.65 -20.78
C GLY A 187 -10.21 38.35 -20.46
N ILE A 188 -9.34 37.91 -21.35
CA ILE A 188 -8.59 36.66 -21.22
C ILE A 188 -7.33 36.93 -20.39
N ASP A 189 -7.19 36.20 -19.29
CA ASP A 189 -6.09 36.23 -18.32
C ASP A 189 -4.68 36.18 -18.96
N SER A 190 -4.47 35.25 -19.88
CA SER A 190 -3.19 35.03 -20.56
C SER A 190 -2.80 36.17 -21.49
N LEU A 191 -3.79 36.85 -22.08
CA LEU A 191 -3.55 38.06 -22.88
C LEU A 191 -3.16 39.23 -21.98
N PHE A 192 -3.81 39.40 -20.81
CA PHE A 192 -3.41 40.41 -19.83
C PHE A 192 -1.96 40.21 -19.38
N SER A 193 -1.57 38.98 -19.05
CA SER A 193 -0.19 38.63 -18.72
C SER A 193 0.79 38.96 -19.87
N TYR A 194 0.43 38.64 -21.12
CA TYR A 194 1.25 38.95 -22.29
C TYR A 194 1.47 40.46 -22.50
N ARG A 195 0.40 41.26 -22.38
CA ARG A 195 0.46 42.73 -22.44
C ARG A 195 1.32 43.33 -21.32
N TYR A 196 1.13 42.87 -20.09
CA TYR A 196 1.91 43.32 -18.93
C TYR A 196 3.41 43.07 -19.15
N ASN A 197 3.73 41.95 -19.79
CA ASN A 197 5.08 41.58 -20.19
C ASN A 197 5.53 42.20 -21.53
N LYS A 198 4.89 43.31 -21.96
CA LYS A 198 5.26 44.11 -23.14
C LYS A 198 5.25 43.33 -24.47
N GLY A 199 4.48 42.25 -24.53
CA GLY A 199 4.27 41.46 -25.73
C GLY A 199 3.49 42.24 -26.80
N ARG A 200 3.82 42.01 -28.08
CA ARG A 200 3.13 42.63 -29.23
C ARG A 200 2.77 41.59 -30.28
N THR A 201 3.77 40.90 -30.82
CA THR A 201 3.60 39.81 -31.78
C THR A 201 4.37 38.61 -31.26
N GLY A 202 3.71 37.47 -31.16
CA GLY A 202 4.25 36.31 -30.46
C GLY A 202 3.23 35.19 -30.34
N LEU A 203 3.66 34.07 -29.77
CA LEU A 203 2.81 32.93 -29.47
C LEU A 203 2.70 32.75 -27.96
N VAL A 204 1.50 32.99 -27.42
CA VAL A 204 1.23 32.83 -25.99
C VAL A 204 0.89 31.38 -25.69
N VAL A 205 1.71 30.72 -24.87
CA VAL A 205 1.45 29.39 -24.33
C VAL A 205 1.06 29.55 -22.86
N SER A 206 -0.23 29.39 -22.58
CA SER A 206 -0.81 29.49 -21.24
C SER A 206 -1.16 28.11 -20.71
N SER A 207 -0.30 27.50 -19.89
CA SER A 207 -0.61 26.23 -19.21
C SER A 207 -1.19 26.51 -17.81
N SER A 208 -2.51 26.43 -17.72
CA SER A 208 -3.30 26.85 -16.55
C SER A 208 -3.76 25.65 -15.72
N TYR A 209 -4.65 25.89 -14.73
CA TYR A 209 -5.16 24.84 -13.85
C TYR A 209 -6.09 23.85 -14.56
N SER A 210 -7.01 24.35 -15.39
CA SER A 210 -7.97 23.52 -16.11
C SER A 210 -7.45 23.01 -17.46
N SER A 211 -6.80 23.88 -18.24
CA SER A 211 -6.41 23.59 -19.63
C SER A 211 -5.15 24.36 -20.03
N THR A 212 -4.56 23.96 -21.15
CA THR A 212 -3.39 24.61 -21.75
C THR A 212 -3.78 25.24 -23.09
N HIS A 213 -3.63 26.55 -23.23
CA HIS A 213 -3.99 27.29 -24.44
C HIS A 213 -2.74 27.74 -25.19
N VAL A 214 -2.79 27.68 -26.52
CA VAL A 214 -1.77 28.25 -27.40
C VAL A 214 -2.46 29.29 -28.29
N ILE A 215 -2.11 30.56 -28.12
CA ILE A 215 -2.80 31.70 -28.71
C ILE A 215 -1.79 32.54 -29.51
N PRO A 216 -1.89 32.56 -30.86
CA PRO A 216 -1.10 33.48 -31.67
C PRO A 216 -1.61 34.91 -31.49
N VAL A 217 -0.69 35.85 -31.27
CA VAL A 217 -0.98 37.29 -31.15
C VAL A 217 -0.16 38.02 -32.20
N TYR A 218 -0.82 38.87 -32.99
CA TYR A 218 -0.18 39.65 -34.05
C TYR A 218 -0.51 41.14 -33.88
N ASN A 219 0.51 41.98 -33.75
CA ASN A 219 0.37 43.42 -33.53
C ASN A 219 -0.65 43.74 -32.45
N THR A 220 -0.51 43.07 -31.31
CA THR A 220 -1.33 43.21 -30.11
C THR A 220 -2.76 42.65 -30.22
N LYS A 221 -3.18 42.16 -31.39
CA LYS A 221 -4.49 41.53 -31.59
C LYS A 221 -4.37 39.99 -31.51
N PRO A 222 -5.16 39.32 -30.67
CA PRO A 222 -5.17 37.87 -30.60
C PRO A 222 -5.86 37.27 -31.83
N MET A 223 -5.29 36.20 -32.36
CA MET A 223 -5.84 35.44 -33.48
C MET A 223 -6.60 34.22 -32.96
N LEU A 224 -7.71 34.47 -32.26
CA LEU A 224 -8.46 33.43 -31.54
C LEU A 224 -8.97 32.29 -32.45
N ALA A 225 -9.27 32.58 -33.71
CA ALA A 225 -9.66 31.56 -34.70
C ALA A 225 -8.55 30.52 -34.97
N GLN A 226 -7.29 30.85 -34.67
CA GLN A 226 -6.13 29.95 -34.80
C GLN A 226 -5.62 29.43 -33.46
N ALA A 227 -6.25 29.83 -32.35
CA ALA A 227 -5.88 29.34 -31.03
C ALA A 227 -6.33 27.89 -30.85
N ILE A 228 -5.54 27.13 -30.09
CA ILE A 228 -5.83 25.72 -29.78
C ILE A 228 -5.79 25.53 -28.27
N ARG A 229 -6.70 24.71 -27.76
CA ARG A 229 -6.68 24.25 -26.36
C ARG A 229 -6.31 22.76 -26.30
N LEU A 230 -5.39 22.44 -25.40
CA LEU A 230 -5.16 21.11 -24.88
C LEU A 230 -5.96 20.97 -23.58
N ASN A 231 -6.78 19.92 -23.48
CA ASN A 231 -7.59 19.59 -22.30
C ASN A 231 -6.74 18.91 -21.22
N TRP A 232 -5.67 19.59 -20.81
CA TRP A 232 -4.80 19.17 -19.73
C TRP A 232 -4.27 20.40 -18.98
N GLY A 233 -4.23 20.30 -17.65
CA GLY A 233 -3.80 21.38 -16.75
C GLY A 233 -3.43 20.85 -15.37
N GLY A 234 -3.14 21.76 -14.44
CA GLY A 234 -2.73 21.42 -13.07
C GLY A 234 -3.72 20.51 -12.32
N TRP A 235 -5.03 20.70 -12.49
CA TRP A 235 -6.05 19.83 -11.88
C TRP A 235 -5.93 18.39 -12.36
N HIS A 236 -5.77 18.20 -13.67
CA HIS A 236 -5.62 16.89 -14.30
C HIS A 236 -4.34 16.19 -13.83
N ALA A 237 -3.23 16.94 -13.69
CA ALA A 237 -1.98 16.43 -13.16
C ALA A 237 -2.13 15.93 -11.72
N ALA A 238 -2.78 16.70 -10.85
CA ALA A 238 -3.05 16.30 -9.46
C ALA A 238 -3.96 15.07 -9.38
N GLU A 239 -5.04 15.04 -10.15
CA GLU A 239 -5.98 13.91 -10.19
C GLU A 239 -5.31 12.65 -10.76
N TYR A 240 -4.46 12.79 -11.77
CA TYR A 240 -3.71 11.67 -12.33
C TYR A 240 -2.67 11.13 -11.34
N LEU A 241 -1.92 11.99 -10.65
CA LEU A 241 -1.01 11.57 -9.57
C LEU A 241 -1.78 10.82 -8.48
N LEU A 242 -2.93 11.34 -8.06
CA LEU A 242 -3.77 10.70 -7.05
C LEU A 242 -4.22 9.29 -7.47
N LYS A 243 -4.59 9.11 -8.74
CA LYS A 243 -4.92 7.78 -9.31
C LYS A 243 -3.70 6.86 -9.30
N LEU A 244 -2.52 7.35 -9.69
CA LEU A 244 -1.29 6.55 -9.68
C LEU A 244 -0.92 6.10 -8.25
N ILE A 245 -1.00 7.00 -7.26
CA ILE A 245 -0.72 6.65 -5.86
C ILE A 245 -1.71 5.60 -5.36
N ARG A 246 -3.01 5.72 -5.67
CA ARG A 246 -4.02 4.72 -5.28
C ARG A 246 -3.77 3.35 -5.90
N LEU A 247 -3.30 3.30 -7.15
CA LEU A 247 -2.95 2.05 -7.82
C LEU A 247 -1.65 1.45 -7.25
N LYS A 248 -0.68 2.30 -6.89
CA LYS A 248 0.60 1.88 -6.30
C LYS A 248 0.44 1.39 -4.86
N TYR A 249 -0.46 1.98 -4.09
CA TYR A 249 -0.68 1.64 -2.68
C TYR A 249 -2.17 1.34 -2.39
N PRO A 250 -2.69 0.17 -2.82
CA PRO A 250 -4.11 -0.17 -2.66
C PRO A 250 -4.52 -0.37 -1.19
N THR A 251 -3.57 -0.71 -0.31
CA THR A 251 -3.79 -0.95 1.12
C THR A 251 -3.39 0.24 2.00
N PHE A 252 -3.13 1.42 1.41
CA PHE A 252 -2.74 2.60 2.17
C PHE A 252 -3.88 3.07 3.10
N THR A 253 -3.57 3.23 4.38
CA THR A 253 -4.55 3.58 5.42
C THR A 253 -4.82 5.09 5.48
N GLY A 254 -3.88 5.91 5.02
CA GLY A 254 -4.00 7.36 5.04
C GLY A 254 -5.04 7.90 4.05
N LYS A 255 -5.68 9.03 4.39
CA LYS A 255 -6.62 9.71 3.49
C LYS A 255 -5.87 10.44 2.40
N LEU A 256 -5.92 9.90 1.18
CA LEU A 256 -5.39 10.51 -0.03
C LEU A 256 -6.41 11.50 -0.64
N ASN A 257 -6.06 12.79 -0.71
CA ASN A 257 -6.92 13.82 -1.28
C ASN A 257 -6.25 14.65 -2.39
N ALA A 258 -7.07 15.31 -3.20
CA ALA A 258 -6.61 16.05 -4.38
C ALA A 258 -5.69 17.23 -4.03
N SER A 259 -5.95 17.95 -2.94
CA SER A 259 -5.11 19.06 -2.49
C SER A 259 -3.70 18.60 -2.11
N GLN A 260 -3.57 17.44 -1.46
CA GLN A 260 -2.27 16.84 -1.17
C GLN A 260 -1.53 16.48 -2.47
N ALA A 261 -2.22 15.85 -3.43
CA ALA A 261 -1.64 15.53 -4.72
C ALA A 261 -1.21 16.78 -5.49
N GLU A 262 -1.99 17.87 -5.46
CA GLU A 262 -1.62 19.15 -6.08
C GLU A 262 -0.34 19.73 -5.47
N ASN A 263 -0.19 19.68 -4.14
CA ASN A 263 1.05 20.09 -3.48
C ASN A 263 2.23 19.18 -3.83
N MET A 264 2.02 17.86 -3.95
CA MET A 264 3.06 16.92 -4.36
C MET A 264 3.52 17.20 -5.78
N VAL A 265 2.60 17.43 -6.72
CA VAL A 265 2.91 17.80 -8.11
C VAL A 265 3.72 19.09 -8.16
N ARG A 266 3.28 20.14 -7.44
CA ARG A 266 3.96 21.44 -7.43
C ARG A 266 5.38 21.37 -6.89
N ASP A 267 5.59 20.61 -5.81
CA ASP A 267 6.83 20.67 -5.05
C ASP A 267 7.83 19.57 -5.45
N HIS A 268 7.39 18.49 -6.11
CA HIS A 268 8.21 17.29 -6.34
C HIS A 268 8.24 16.78 -7.80
N CYS A 269 7.40 17.30 -8.70
CA CYS A 269 7.44 16.96 -10.12
C CYS A 269 8.28 17.94 -10.94
N TYR A 270 8.87 17.45 -12.03
CA TYR A 270 9.66 18.23 -12.97
C TYR A 270 9.62 17.61 -14.36
N LEU A 271 9.89 18.39 -15.41
CA LEU A 271 9.96 17.85 -16.76
C LEU A 271 11.36 17.30 -17.05
N SER A 272 11.38 16.06 -17.54
CA SER A 272 12.62 15.46 -18.05
C SER A 272 13.08 16.18 -19.32
N LYS A 273 14.41 16.33 -19.46
CA LYS A 273 15.04 16.83 -20.69
C LYS A 273 15.00 15.81 -21.83
N ALA A 274 15.03 14.52 -21.50
CA ALA A 274 15.01 13.38 -22.43
C ALA A 274 14.21 12.23 -21.77
N TYR A 275 12.88 12.31 -21.89
CA TYR A 275 11.95 11.50 -21.12
C TYR A 275 12.19 9.99 -21.25
N ASP A 276 12.34 9.47 -22.48
CA ASP A 276 12.51 8.03 -22.69
C ASP A 276 13.81 7.49 -22.09
N ASP A 277 14.90 8.27 -22.14
CA ASP A 277 16.20 7.86 -21.60
C ASP A 277 16.23 7.92 -20.07
N GLU A 278 15.65 8.99 -19.49
CA GLU A 278 15.55 9.14 -18.04
C GLU A 278 14.60 8.06 -17.45
N LEU A 279 13.49 7.75 -18.12
CA LEU A 279 12.54 6.72 -17.69
C LEU A 279 13.16 5.32 -17.68
N ARG A 280 13.94 4.97 -18.71
CA ARG A 280 14.57 3.63 -18.83
C ARG A 280 15.45 3.26 -17.64
N SER A 281 16.16 4.24 -17.09
CA SER A 281 17.12 4.05 -15.99
C SER A 281 16.61 4.59 -14.64
N TYR A 282 15.39 5.13 -14.58
CA TYR A 282 14.89 5.88 -13.41
C TYR A 282 14.88 5.06 -12.11
N LEU A 283 14.56 3.77 -12.23
CA LEU A 283 14.45 2.84 -11.10
C LEU A 283 15.72 1.98 -10.91
N ASP A 284 16.80 2.27 -11.63
CA ASP A 284 18.09 1.64 -11.38
C ASP A 284 18.52 1.91 -9.93
N TRP A 285 19.01 0.89 -9.23
CA TRP A 285 19.38 1.02 -7.82
C TRP A 285 20.42 2.12 -7.55
N THR A 286 21.34 2.34 -8.50
CA THR A 286 22.39 3.35 -8.39
C THR A 286 21.80 4.76 -8.50
N GLY A 287 21.82 5.53 -7.40
CA GLY A 287 21.30 6.91 -7.37
C GLY A 287 19.78 6.98 -7.22
N LEU A 288 19.10 5.87 -6.92
CA LEU A 288 17.66 5.88 -6.62
C LEU A 288 17.39 6.67 -5.33
N GLU A 289 18.32 6.69 -4.40
CA GLU A 289 18.25 7.43 -3.13
C GLU A 289 18.09 8.95 -3.30
N ASP A 290 18.56 9.49 -4.43
CA ASP A 290 18.44 10.91 -4.77
C ASP A 290 17.16 11.22 -5.57
N ARG A 291 16.72 10.25 -6.37
CA ARG A 291 15.54 10.33 -7.25
C ARG A 291 14.23 9.98 -6.55
N ASP A 292 14.28 9.13 -5.53
CA ASP A 292 13.14 8.76 -4.70
C ASP A 292 12.85 9.85 -3.66
N ILE A 293 11.60 10.23 -3.55
CA ILE A 293 11.12 11.18 -2.54
C ILE A 293 10.06 10.49 -1.69
N VAL A 294 10.22 10.60 -0.37
CA VAL A 294 9.29 9.99 0.59
C VAL A 294 8.36 11.04 1.13
N ILE A 295 7.05 10.82 0.99
CA ILE A 295 6.01 11.64 1.60
C ILE A 295 5.47 10.96 2.84
N GLN A 296 5.67 11.58 4.01
CA GLN A 296 5.18 11.08 5.29
C GLN A 296 3.76 11.57 5.56
N TYR A 297 2.85 10.63 5.77
CA TYR A 297 1.52 10.89 6.32
C TYR A 297 1.53 10.81 7.85
N PRO A 298 0.58 11.48 8.53
CA PRO A 298 0.40 11.33 9.96
C PRO A 298 0.16 9.86 10.34
N PHE A 299 0.82 9.42 11.40
CA PHE A 299 0.67 8.08 11.98
C PHE A 299 0.61 8.17 13.51
N THR A 300 0.17 7.09 14.15
CA THR A 300 0.22 6.96 15.62
C THR A 300 1.26 5.91 15.95
N GLU A 301 2.25 6.26 16.75
CA GLU A 301 3.23 5.29 17.24
C GLU A 301 2.55 4.28 18.15
N GLU A 302 2.61 3.01 17.79
CA GLU A 302 2.27 1.95 18.72
C GLU A 302 3.39 1.90 19.76
N VAL A 303 3.08 2.31 20.99
CA VAL A 303 4.01 2.16 22.12
C VAL A 303 4.13 0.67 22.40
N ILE A 304 5.08 0.02 21.72
CA ILE A 304 5.51 -1.31 22.05
C ILE A 304 6.19 -1.18 23.41
N ILE A 305 5.49 -1.55 24.49
CA ILE A 305 6.09 -1.67 25.82
C ILE A 305 7.12 -2.79 25.71
N GLN A 306 8.35 -2.44 25.37
CA GLN A 306 9.49 -3.34 25.43
C GLN A 306 9.68 -3.69 26.89
N LYS A 307 9.18 -4.87 27.27
CA LYS A 307 9.46 -5.46 28.58
C LYS A 307 10.97 -5.60 28.68
N SER A 308 11.56 -5.03 29.71
CA SER A 308 13.01 -5.11 29.93
C SER A 308 13.49 -6.57 29.90
N GLU A 309 14.75 -6.82 29.55
CA GLU A 309 15.32 -8.18 29.60
C GLU A 309 15.06 -8.87 30.95
N GLU A 310 15.10 -8.10 32.04
CA GLU A 310 14.81 -8.58 33.39
C GLU A 310 13.33 -8.96 33.59
N GLU A 311 12.42 -8.29 32.89
CA GLU A 311 10.99 -8.57 32.92
C GLU A 311 10.61 -9.75 32.01
N LEU A 312 11.27 -9.89 30.86
CA LEU A 312 11.19 -11.08 30.00
C LEU A 312 11.78 -12.31 30.70
N ALA A 313 12.91 -12.15 31.39
CA ALA A 313 13.52 -13.19 32.23
C ALA A 313 12.58 -13.58 33.38
N ARG A 314 11.97 -12.61 34.08
CA ARG A 314 10.95 -12.88 35.10
C ARG A 314 9.74 -13.60 34.54
N ILE A 315 9.28 -13.28 33.33
CA ILE A 315 8.15 -14.00 32.69
C ILE A 315 8.56 -15.43 32.33
N ALA A 316 9.74 -15.63 31.77
CA ALA A 316 10.28 -16.95 31.46
C ALA A 316 10.46 -17.78 32.74
N GLU A 317 10.96 -17.17 33.81
CA GLU A 317 11.13 -17.79 35.13
C GLU A 317 9.76 -18.12 35.76
N ARG A 318 8.79 -17.22 35.70
CA ARG A 318 7.42 -17.45 36.19
C ARG A 318 6.69 -18.52 35.39
N LYS A 319 6.97 -18.65 34.09
CA LYS A 319 6.45 -19.71 33.21
C LYS A 319 7.11 -21.06 33.50
N LYS A 320 8.41 -21.05 33.84
CA LYS A 320 9.16 -22.22 34.31
C LYS A 320 8.68 -22.67 35.69
N GLU A 321 8.45 -21.72 36.60
CA GLU A 321 7.94 -21.96 37.95
C GLU A 321 6.48 -22.43 37.91
N SER A 322 5.62 -21.83 37.07
CA SER A 322 4.24 -22.31 36.90
C SER A 322 4.20 -23.70 36.29
N GLY A 323 5.05 -23.99 35.29
CA GLY A 323 5.23 -25.33 34.73
C GLY A 323 5.67 -26.34 35.79
N ARG A 324 6.61 -25.95 36.66
CA ARG A 324 7.08 -26.77 37.78
C ARG A 324 5.99 -26.99 38.84
N ARG A 325 5.24 -25.95 39.22
CA ARG A 325 4.08 -26.08 40.14
C ARG A 325 2.99 -26.98 39.57
N LEU A 326 2.74 -26.92 38.26
CA LEU A 326 1.78 -27.80 37.59
C LEU A 326 2.27 -29.26 37.62
N GLN A 327 3.56 -29.50 37.41
CA GLN A 327 4.18 -30.82 37.54
C GLN A 327 4.14 -31.33 38.98
N GLU A 328 4.40 -30.48 39.98
CA GLU A 328 4.34 -30.80 41.42
C GLU A 328 2.89 -31.08 41.86
N GLN A 329 1.91 -30.29 41.41
CA GLN A 329 0.49 -30.53 41.68
C GLN A 329 0.00 -31.81 41.02
N ALA A 330 0.44 -32.08 39.78
CA ALA A 330 0.15 -33.33 39.09
C ALA A 330 0.80 -34.53 39.80
N ALA A 331 2.03 -34.38 40.33
CA ALA A 331 2.71 -35.41 41.11
C ALA A 331 1.99 -35.67 42.45
N LYS A 332 1.56 -34.61 43.14
CA LYS A 332 0.79 -34.71 44.39
C LYS A 332 -0.57 -35.39 44.16
N MET A 333 -1.30 -35.02 43.11
CA MET A 333 -2.56 -35.68 42.76
C MET A 333 -2.37 -37.16 42.39
N ARG A 334 -1.25 -37.50 41.74
CA ARG A 334 -0.88 -38.90 41.47
C ARG A 334 -0.58 -39.67 42.77
N LEU A 335 0.17 -39.07 43.69
CA LEU A 335 0.49 -39.66 44.99
C LEU A 335 -0.75 -39.84 45.88
N ASP A 336 -1.63 -38.84 45.96
CA ASP A 336 -2.90 -38.92 46.70
C ASP A 336 -3.80 -40.04 46.14
N LYS A 337 -3.81 -40.21 44.81
CA LYS A 337 -4.53 -41.30 44.14
C LYS A 337 -3.90 -42.67 44.45
N LEU A 338 -2.58 -42.75 44.59
CA LEU A 338 -1.89 -43.97 45.01
C LEU A 338 -2.23 -44.32 46.46
N MET A 339 -2.13 -43.35 47.37
CA MET A 339 -2.47 -43.54 48.79
C MET A 339 -3.92 -43.96 48.98
N ARG A 340 -4.87 -43.37 48.26
CA ARG A 340 -6.28 -43.80 48.29
C ARG A 340 -6.45 -45.26 47.89
N LYS A 341 -5.77 -45.68 46.82
CA LYS A 341 -5.80 -47.09 46.39
C LYS A 341 -5.18 -48.03 47.42
N GLU A 342 -4.11 -47.60 48.09
CA GLU A 342 -3.47 -48.38 49.16
C GLU A 342 -4.39 -48.53 50.38
N GLN A 343 -5.07 -47.45 50.79
CA GLN A 343 -6.07 -47.50 51.85
C GLN A 343 -7.27 -48.39 51.50
N GLU A 344 -7.74 -48.32 50.26
CA GLU A 344 -8.81 -49.16 49.73
C GLU A 344 -8.39 -50.65 49.68
N LEU A 345 -7.15 -50.93 49.28
CA LEU A 345 -6.59 -52.28 49.33
C LEU A 345 -6.53 -52.80 50.78
N GLU A 346 -6.07 -51.99 51.73
CA GLU A 346 -6.01 -52.37 53.14
C GLU A 346 -7.41 -52.62 53.72
N TYR A 347 -8.39 -51.81 53.33
CA TYR A 347 -9.80 -52.00 53.69
C TYR A 347 -10.33 -53.36 53.21
N TYR A 348 -10.15 -53.67 51.91
CA TYR A 348 -10.62 -54.95 51.36
C TYR A 348 -9.85 -56.16 51.92
N LYS A 349 -8.57 -56.02 52.26
CA LYS A 349 -7.81 -57.07 52.96
C LYS A 349 -8.37 -57.33 54.36
N LYS A 350 -8.68 -56.29 55.13
CA LYS A 350 -9.33 -56.43 56.44
C LYS A 350 -10.74 -57.00 56.33
N LEU A 351 -11.47 -56.67 55.25
CA LEU A 351 -12.76 -57.28 54.95
C LEU A 351 -12.61 -58.78 54.66
N ALA A 352 -11.61 -59.18 53.87
CA ALA A 352 -11.31 -60.58 53.61
C ALA A 352 -10.94 -61.36 54.89
N GLU A 353 -10.13 -60.78 55.78
CA GLU A 353 -9.83 -61.37 57.09
C GLU A 353 -11.09 -61.53 57.96
N LYS A 354 -11.96 -60.52 57.99
CA LYS A 354 -13.24 -60.60 58.72
C LYS A 354 -14.20 -61.64 58.14
N LEU A 355 -14.16 -61.85 56.83
CA LEU A 355 -15.00 -62.85 56.16
C LEU A 355 -14.52 -64.28 56.44
N ALA A 356 -13.22 -64.48 56.67
CA ALA A 356 -12.64 -65.78 57.03
C ALA A 356 -13.15 -66.30 58.39
N ASP A 357 -13.46 -65.40 59.33
CA ASP A 357 -13.96 -65.74 60.67
C ASP A 357 -15.51 -65.67 60.80
N ALA A 358 -16.23 -65.27 59.74
CA ALA A 358 -17.68 -65.02 59.78
C ALA A 358 -18.53 -66.25 59.40
N ASN A 359 -19.76 -66.33 59.93
CA ASN A 359 -20.71 -67.36 59.52
C ASN A 359 -21.35 -67.05 58.14
N LYS A 360 -21.85 -68.07 57.43
CA LYS A 360 -22.43 -67.94 56.07
C LYS A 360 -23.47 -66.82 55.90
N LYS A 361 -24.21 -66.46 56.95
CA LYS A 361 -25.24 -65.40 56.90
C LYS A 361 -24.63 -64.01 57.05
N GLU A 362 -23.58 -63.87 57.87
CA GLU A 362 -22.79 -62.65 58.02
C GLU A 362 -21.89 -62.40 56.82
N THR A 363 -21.26 -63.44 56.25
CA THR A 363 -20.46 -63.35 55.01
C THR A 363 -21.27 -62.73 53.88
N LYS A 364 -22.50 -63.22 53.67
CA LYS A 364 -23.40 -62.69 52.64
C LYS A 364 -23.78 -61.22 52.89
N ARG A 365 -24.07 -60.87 54.14
CA ARG A 365 -24.45 -59.49 54.51
C ARG A 365 -23.29 -58.50 54.32
N LEU A 366 -22.07 -58.90 54.66
CA LEU A 366 -20.87 -58.06 54.51
C LEU A 366 -20.46 -57.88 53.05
N LEU A 367 -20.62 -58.93 52.22
CA LEU A 367 -20.37 -58.84 50.78
C LEU A 367 -21.45 -58.01 50.06
N ASP A 368 -22.73 -58.20 50.39
CA ASP A 368 -23.83 -57.40 49.82
C ASP A 368 -23.72 -55.91 50.18
N ALA A 369 -23.16 -55.57 51.36
CA ALA A 369 -22.97 -54.18 51.79
C ALA A 369 -21.93 -53.41 50.97
N GLU A 370 -20.98 -54.12 50.35
CA GLU A 370 -19.92 -53.57 49.49
C GLU A 370 -20.15 -53.89 48.00
N ASP A 371 -21.39 -54.26 47.63
CA ASP A 371 -21.80 -54.65 46.26
C ASP A 371 -20.95 -55.79 45.65
N MET A 372 -20.42 -56.68 46.50
CA MET A 372 -19.60 -57.82 46.09
C MET A 372 -20.46 -59.08 45.93
N LYS A 373 -20.42 -59.68 44.73
CA LYS A 373 -21.25 -60.86 44.39
C LYS A 373 -20.86 -62.13 45.13
N ASP A 374 -19.57 -62.34 45.34
CA ASP A 374 -18.99 -63.51 46.00
C ASP A 374 -17.60 -63.20 46.56
N GLU A 375 -17.08 -64.08 47.41
CA GLU A 375 -15.73 -63.97 47.99
C GLU A 375 -14.65 -63.96 46.89
N ALA A 376 -14.88 -64.68 45.79
CA ALA A 376 -14.01 -64.67 44.62
C ALA A 376 -14.01 -63.32 43.87
N HIS A 377 -15.07 -62.51 43.98
CA HIS A 377 -15.08 -61.13 43.49
C HIS A 377 -14.21 -60.24 44.36
N LEU A 378 -14.28 -60.39 45.69
CA LEU A 378 -13.41 -59.66 46.63
C LEU A 378 -11.93 -59.99 46.39
N GLU A 379 -11.56 -61.26 46.26
CA GLU A 379 -10.18 -61.66 45.96
C GLU A 379 -9.67 -61.10 44.62
N ARG A 380 -10.51 -61.08 43.59
CA ARG A 380 -10.16 -60.46 42.29
C ARG A 380 -9.93 -58.96 42.42
N THR A 381 -10.78 -58.27 43.17
CA THR A 381 -10.64 -56.82 43.40
C THR A 381 -9.37 -56.49 44.17
N ILE A 382 -9.02 -57.29 45.19
CA ILE A 382 -7.74 -57.17 45.92
C ILE A 382 -6.57 -57.34 44.96
N LYS A 383 -6.58 -58.39 44.13
CA LYS A 383 -5.50 -58.70 43.19
C LYS A 383 -5.35 -57.64 42.09
N GLU A 384 -6.46 -57.07 41.62
CA GLU A 384 -6.45 -55.98 40.64
C GLU A 384 -5.93 -54.67 41.24
N LEU A 385 -6.34 -54.34 42.48
CA LEU A 385 -5.83 -53.19 43.22
C LEU A 385 -4.32 -53.33 43.49
N GLU A 386 -3.84 -54.49 43.93
CA GLU A 386 -2.41 -54.77 44.12
C GLU A 386 -1.60 -54.56 42.84
N LYS A 387 -2.09 -55.07 41.71
CA LYS A 387 -1.44 -54.90 40.40
C LYS A 387 -1.46 -53.44 39.94
N SER A 388 -2.54 -52.71 40.22
CA SER A 388 -2.69 -51.28 39.92
C SER A 388 -1.71 -50.44 40.73
N ILE A 389 -1.58 -50.72 42.03
CA ILE A 389 -0.65 -50.06 42.95
C ILE A 389 0.79 -50.37 42.57
N LYS A 390 1.13 -51.64 42.27
CA LYS A 390 2.48 -52.02 41.84
C LYS A 390 2.91 -51.27 40.57
N ARG A 391 2.03 -51.19 39.56
CA ARG A 391 2.30 -50.43 38.32
C ARG A 391 2.47 -48.93 38.57
N ALA A 392 1.67 -48.35 39.46
CA ALA A 392 1.76 -46.94 39.79
C ALA A 392 3.04 -46.62 40.60
N ARG A 393 3.45 -47.48 41.55
CA ARG A 393 4.71 -47.34 42.28
C ARG A 393 5.94 -47.38 41.36
N THR A 394 6.00 -48.31 40.40
CA THR A 394 7.10 -48.40 39.43
C THR A 394 7.18 -47.18 38.51
N LYS A 395 6.04 -46.61 38.14
CA LYS A 395 5.99 -45.47 37.21
C LYS A 395 6.30 -44.13 37.89
N ASP A 396 5.86 -43.95 39.14
CA ASP A 396 5.74 -42.61 39.73
C ASP A 396 6.70 -42.33 40.91
N VAL A 397 7.25 -43.34 41.58
CA VAL A 397 8.16 -43.15 42.75
C VAL A 397 9.63 -43.42 42.41
N GLY A 398 9.94 -43.78 41.17
CA GLY A 398 11.31 -44.10 40.77
C GLY A 398 11.91 -45.21 41.66
N GLY A 399 11.12 -46.24 41.98
CA GLY A 399 11.69 -47.45 42.57
C GLY A 399 12.72 -48.01 41.60
N ASP A 400 13.95 -48.20 42.09
CA ASP A 400 15.09 -48.72 41.34
C ASP A 400 14.67 -49.82 40.37
N PRO A 401 14.83 -49.61 39.05
CA PRO A 401 15.00 -50.71 38.11
C PRO A 401 16.47 -51.14 38.07
N GLU A 402 17.18 -51.07 39.19
CA GLU A 402 18.45 -51.77 39.44
C GLU A 402 18.20 -52.94 40.39
N GLU A 403 17.24 -53.79 40.06
CA GLU A 403 17.64 -55.19 40.02
C GLU A 403 18.33 -55.33 38.67
N GLU A 404 19.61 -55.71 38.68
CA GLU A 404 20.24 -56.34 37.53
C GLU A 404 19.27 -57.42 37.04
N GLN A 405 18.43 -57.11 36.05
CA GLN A 405 17.68 -58.12 35.34
C GLN A 405 18.75 -58.91 34.61
N GLU A 406 19.13 -60.04 35.20
CA GLU A 406 19.80 -61.12 34.51
C GLU A 406 19.17 -61.24 33.12
N VAL A 407 20.02 -61.33 32.10
CA VAL A 407 19.62 -61.53 30.71
C VAL A 407 18.45 -62.52 30.70
N PRO A 408 17.24 -62.12 30.24
CA PRO A 408 16.06 -62.94 30.42
C PRO A 408 16.30 -64.35 29.89
N ASP A 409 16.13 -65.37 30.72
CA ASP A 409 16.38 -66.74 30.31
C ASP A 409 15.36 -67.16 29.23
N PHE A 410 15.89 -67.52 28.06
CA PHE A 410 15.13 -67.97 26.89
C PHE A 410 15.28 -69.48 26.63
N SER A 411 15.89 -70.23 27.55
CA SER A 411 16.24 -71.65 27.40
C SER A 411 15.04 -72.56 27.02
N LEU A 412 13.82 -72.25 27.48
CA LEU A 412 12.61 -73.02 27.14
C LEU A 412 12.13 -72.82 25.70
N LEU A 413 12.64 -71.83 24.97
CA LEU A 413 12.31 -71.63 23.55
C LEU A 413 12.99 -72.65 22.63
N GLU A 414 14.09 -73.28 23.07
CA GLU A 414 14.89 -74.25 22.29
C GLU A 414 14.40 -75.71 22.45
N ILE A 415 13.55 -75.98 23.43
CA ILE A 415 13.00 -77.33 23.70
C ILE A 415 11.74 -77.56 22.86
N PRO A 416 11.65 -78.63 22.05
CA PRO A 416 10.46 -78.96 21.26
C PRO A 416 9.18 -79.11 22.11
N ASP A 417 8.02 -78.68 21.58
CA ASP A 417 6.74 -78.62 22.31
C ASP A 417 6.24 -79.98 22.81
N ASP A 418 6.69 -81.06 22.16
CA ASP A 418 6.43 -82.48 22.45
C ASP A 418 7.15 -83.01 23.70
N GLN A 419 8.09 -82.23 24.26
CA GLN A 419 8.85 -82.59 25.47
C GLN A 419 8.48 -81.74 26.70
N LEU A 420 7.45 -80.90 26.58
CA LEU A 420 7.01 -79.97 27.63
C LEU A 420 5.62 -80.37 28.15
N ASP A 421 5.43 -80.31 29.46
CA ASP A 421 4.11 -80.44 30.09
C ASP A 421 3.26 -79.18 29.85
N GLU A 422 1.97 -79.21 30.19
CA GLU A 422 1.07 -78.04 30.01
C GLU A 422 1.58 -76.77 30.72
N ALA A 423 2.34 -76.93 31.81
CA ALA A 423 2.99 -75.84 32.52
C ALA A 423 4.18 -75.27 31.73
N GLY A 424 5.01 -76.12 31.14
CA GLY A 424 6.14 -75.77 30.28
C GLY A 424 5.73 -75.08 28.99
N ILE A 425 4.63 -75.50 28.36
CA ILE A 425 4.07 -74.83 27.17
C ILE A 425 3.60 -73.40 27.51
N LYS A 426 3.02 -73.21 28.70
CA LYS A 426 2.55 -71.90 29.17
C LYS A 426 3.73 -70.97 29.52
N ALA A 427 4.78 -71.50 30.14
CA ALA A 427 6.03 -70.78 30.40
C ALA A 427 6.75 -70.37 29.10
N LYS A 428 6.77 -71.26 28.10
CA LYS A 428 7.31 -70.98 26.76
C LYS A 428 6.57 -69.86 26.04
N ARG A 429 5.22 -69.81 26.13
CA ARG A 429 4.44 -68.66 25.60
C ARG A 429 4.76 -67.33 26.29
N HIS A 430 4.98 -67.37 27.61
CA HIS A 430 5.35 -66.19 28.38
C HIS A 430 6.76 -65.67 28.00
N GLN A 431 7.76 -66.56 27.88
CA GLN A 431 9.09 -66.22 27.40
C GLN A 431 9.06 -65.67 25.96
N ARG A 432 8.21 -66.22 25.08
CA ARG A 432 8.03 -65.71 23.70
C ARG A 432 7.51 -64.27 23.66
N LEU A 433 6.59 -63.91 24.57
CA LEU A 433 6.03 -62.56 24.67
C LEU A 433 7.03 -61.55 25.29
N LEU A 434 7.81 -61.99 26.28
CA LEU A 434 8.90 -61.20 26.87
C LEU A 434 10.02 -60.94 25.86
N LYS A 435 10.43 -61.97 25.11
CA LYS A 435 11.39 -61.86 24.02
C LYS A 435 10.95 -60.84 22.98
N SER A 436 9.69 -60.89 22.53
CA SER A 436 9.14 -59.94 21.55
C SER A 436 9.20 -58.48 22.00
N ASN A 437 8.86 -58.18 23.27
CA ASN A 437 8.90 -56.81 23.80
C ASN A 437 10.33 -56.30 24.01
N HIS A 438 11.24 -57.17 24.48
CA HIS A 438 12.66 -56.86 24.64
C HIS A 438 13.32 -56.58 23.28
N GLU A 439 13.05 -57.43 22.29
CA GLU A 439 13.53 -57.26 20.91
C GLU A 439 12.97 -56.00 20.23
N ALA A 440 11.74 -55.57 20.53
CA ALA A 440 11.17 -54.35 19.96
C ALA A 440 11.85 -53.07 20.50
N ARG A 441 12.13 -53.02 21.81
CA ARG A 441 12.86 -51.89 22.42
C ARG A 441 14.33 -51.85 22.01
N ALA A 442 14.97 -53.02 21.95
CA ALA A 442 16.33 -53.14 21.44
C ALA A 442 16.42 -52.68 19.98
N ARG A 443 15.45 -53.05 19.12
CA ARG A 443 15.37 -52.57 17.74
C ARG A 443 15.22 -51.05 17.64
N ALA A 444 14.33 -50.42 18.40
CA ALA A 444 14.15 -48.96 18.34
C ALA A 444 15.39 -48.19 18.82
N LYS A 445 16.09 -48.69 19.85
CA LYS A 445 17.35 -48.10 20.32
C LYS A 445 18.47 -48.30 19.29
N ALA A 446 18.57 -49.50 18.73
CA ALA A 446 19.53 -49.83 17.68
C ALA A 446 19.29 -49.03 16.40
N GLU A 447 18.04 -48.78 16.01
CA GLU A 447 17.67 -47.97 14.84
C GLU A 447 18.09 -46.51 15.01
N LYS A 448 17.89 -45.93 16.20
CA LYS A 448 18.34 -44.56 16.50
C LYS A 448 19.87 -44.44 16.58
N GLU A 449 20.55 -45.43 17.15
CA GLU A 449 22.02 -45.47 17.18
C GLU A 449 22.60 -45.73 15.77
N ALA A 450 21.95 -46.56 14.96
CA ALA A 450 22.32 -46.82 13.57
C ALA A 450 22.10 -45.59 12.68
N GLU A 451 21.01 -44.84 12.85
CA GLU A 451 20.76 -43.58 12.13
C GLU A 451 21.83 -42.54 12.46
N LYS A 452 22.16 -42.38 13.74
CA LYS A 452 23.23 -41.47 14.17
C LYS A 452 24.61 -41.90 13.65
N ALA A 453 24.87 -43.21 13.59
CA ALA A 453 26.10 -43.76 13.03
C ALA A 453 26.16 -43.55 11.50
N ARG A 454 25.04 -43.70 10.79
CA ARG A 454 24.94 -43.47 9.34
C ARG A 454 25.24 -42.03 8.97
N VAL A 455 24.63 -41.07 9.68
CA VAL A 455 24.89 -39.64 9.47
C VAL A 455 26.36 -39.29 9.73
N ALA A 456 26.95 -39.81 10.80
CA ALA A 456 28.36 -39.59 11.11
C ALA A 456 29.32 -40.23 10.08
N GLU A 457 28.94 -41.36 9.49
CA GLU A 457 29.70 -42.00 8.41
C GLU A 457 29.58 -41.23 7.09
N GLU A 458 28.39 -40.74 6.74
CA GLU A 458 28.15 -39.88 5.58
C GLU A 458 28.95 -38.58 5.67
N GLU A 459 28.96 -37.91 6.83
CA GLU A 459 29.79 -36.71 7.07
C GLU A 459 31.29 -36.99 6.94
N ARG A 460 31.75 -38.17 7.37
CA ARG A 460 33.15 -38.57 7.23
C ARG A 460 33.51 -38.80 5.76
N LEU A 461 32.66 -39.52 5.00
CA LEU A 461 32.88 -39.79 3.59
C LEU A 461 32.81 -38.52 2.74
N ASP A 462 31.90 -37.60 3.05
CA ASP A 462 31.81 -36.28 2.41
C ASP A 462 33.11 -35.47 2.65
N ARG A 463 33.61 -35.46 3.90
CA ARG A 463 34.90 -34.84 4.25
C ARG A 463 36.07 -35.45 3.48
N GLU A 464 36.18 -36.77 3.46
CA GLU A 464 37.23 -37.48 2.73
C GLU A 464 37.17 -37.21 1.23
N ARG A 465 35.98 -37.11 0.63
CA ARG A 465 35.83 -36.75 -0.80
C ARG A 465 36.24 -35.31 -1.07
N ARG A 466 35.83 -34.36 -0.23
CA ARG A 466 36.22 -32.95 -0.35
C ARG A 466 37.73 -32.77 -0.29
N GLU A 467 38.41 -33.50 0.59
CA GLU A 467 39.88 -33.46 0.73
C GLU A 467 40.61 -34.14 -0.44
N ASN A 468 40.08 -35.25 -0.96
CA ASN A 468 40.74 -36.03 -2.01
C ASN A 468 40.40 -35.58 -3.45
N ASN A 469 39.22 -35.00 -3.69
CA ASN A 469 38.76 -34.53 -5.00
C ASN A 469 37.77 -33.35 -4.86
N LEU A 470 38.32 -32.15 -4.62
CA LEU A 470 37.52 -30.94 -4.45
C LEU A 470 36.68 -30.59 -5.70
N GLU A 471 37.25 -30.74 -6.90
CA GLU A 471 36.57 -30.36 -8.15
C GLU A 471 35.34 -31.24 -8.42
N GLY A 472 35.46 -32.56 -8.24
CA GLY A 472 34.32 -33.48 -8.36
C GLY A 472 33.27 -33.27 -7.26
N TRP A 473 33.69 -32.93 -6.04
CA TRP A 473 32.78 -32.62 -4.94
C TRP A 473 31.99 -31.32 -5.19
N LEU A 474 32.64 -30.28 -5.72
CA LEU A 474 31.98 -29.02 -6.10
C LEU A 474 30.94 -29.21 -7.21
N GLU A 475 31.27 -30.00 -8.24
CA GLU A 475 30.32 -30.33 -9.32
C GLU A 475 29.08 -31.07 -8.79
N GLU A 476 29.29 -32.04 -7.88
CA GLU A 476 28.19 -32.77 -7.22
C GLU A 476 27.29 -31.82 -6.41
N LYS A 477 27.87 -30.86 -5.68
CA LYS A 477 27.12 -29.84 -4.91
C LYS A 477 26.36 -28.87 -5.82
N HIS A 478 26.94 -28.44 -6.95
CA HIS A 478 26.25 -27.62 -7.96
C HIS A 478 25.06 -28.35 -8.58
N ILE A 479 25.22 -29.62 -8.97
CA ILE A 479 24.13 -30.46 -9.51
C ILE A 479 23.04 -30.69 -8.46
N ALA A 480 23.41 -30.99 -7.21
CA ALA A 480 22.46 -31.18 -6.12
C ALA A 480 21.67 -29.89 -5.83
N ARG A 481 22.33 -28.73 -5.90
CA ARG A 481 21.69 -27.42 -5.77
C ARG A 481 20.69 -27.18 -6.90
N GLU A 482 21.08 -27.43 -8.15
CA GLU A 482 20.18 -27.24 -9.30
C GLU A 482 18.93 -28.14 -9.20
N ASN A 483 19.12 -29.42 -8.84
CA ASN A 483 18.02 -30.36 -8.63
C ASN A 483 17.07 -29.90 -7.52
N THR A 484 17.62 -29.40 -6.40
CA THR A 484 16.83 -28.88 -5.28
C THR A 484 16.03 -27.65 -5.69
N LEU A 485 16.65 -26.73 -6.45
CA LEU A 485 15.96 -25.56 -7.01
C LEU A 485 14.86 -25.93 -8.00
N GLN A 486 15.07 -26.94 -8.85
CA GLN A 486 14.03 -27.43 -9.77
C GLN A 486 12.84 -27.98 -9.00
N ARG A 487 13.08 -28.77 -7.93
CA ARG A 487 12.01 -29.29 -7.05
C ARG A 487 11.22 -28.16 -6.37
N ILE A 488 11.90 -27.13 -5.87
CA ILE A 488 11.26 -25.95 -5.27
C ILE A 488 10.36 -25.24 -6.30
N LYS A 489 10.87 -24.97 -7.50
CA LYS A 489 10.10 -24.31 -8.57
C LYS A 489 8.91 -25.14 -9.05
N GLU A 490 9.07 -26.45 -9.19
CA GLU A 490 7.99 -27.36 -9.58
C GLU A 490 6.89 -27.37 -8.52
N ARG A 491 7.26 -27.38 -7.24
CA ARG A 491 6.34 -27.31 -6.12
C ARG A 491 5.59 -25.97 -6.07
N GLU A 492 6.26 -24.84 -6.24
CA GLU A 492 5.62 -23.52 -6.34
C GLU A 492 4.62 -23.46 -7.50
N ARG A 493 4.98 -24.05 -8.65
CA ARG A 493 4.09 -24.14 -9.82
C ARG A 493 2.84 -24.98 -9.52
N LEU A 494 3.01 -26.14 -8.88
CA LEU A 494 1.88 -26.99 -8.45
C LEU A 494 0.98 -26.25 -7.46
N LYS A 495 1.57 -25.51 -6.51
CA LYS A 495 0.85 -24.69 -5.53
C LYS A 495 0.03 -23.59 -6.21
N ALA A 496 0.57 -22.91 -7.21
CA ALA A 496 -0.15 -21.92 -8.00
C ALA A 496 -1.30 -22.54 -8.82
N ASP A 497 -1.09 -23.72 -9.40
CA ASP A 497 -2.09 -24.44 -10.20
C ASP A 497 -3.26 -25.00 -9.36
N LEU A 498 -3.07 -25.25 -8.07
CA LEU A 498 -4.13 -25.68 -7.15
C LEU A 498 -5.24 -24.61 -6.96
N GLY A 499 -4.93 -23.32 -7.15
CA GLY A 499 -5.90 -22.22 -7.10
C GLY A 499 -6.84 -22.18 -8.31
N ASN A 500 -6.49 -22.84 -9.41
CA ASN A 500 -7.30 -22.89 -10.62
C ASN A 500 -8.16 -24.16 -10.63
N ARG A 501 -9.47 -24.01 -10.40
CA ARG A 501 -10.44 -25.13 -10.36
C ARG A 501 -10.39 -26.08 -11.56
N LYS A 502 -9.95 -25.61 -12.73
CA LYS A 502 -9.86 -26.39 -13.98
C LYS A 502 -8.49 -27.08 -14.19
N SER A 503 -7.50 -26.87 -13.34
CA SER A 503 -6.16 -27.45 -13.52
C SER A 503 -6.16 -28.98 -13.34
N LEU A 504 -5.19 -29.64 -13.97
CA LEU A 504 -4.99 -31.09 -13.85
C LEU A 504 -4.76 -31.51 -12.39
N ALA A 505 -4.06 -30.69 -11.60
CA ALA A 505 -3.80 -30.92 -10.18
C ALA A 505 -5.09 -30.86 -9.34
N SER A 506 -5.95 -29.86 -9.59
CA SER A 506 -7.30 -29.77 -8.98
C SER A 506 -8.17 -30.98 -9.36
N GLN A 507 -8.10 -31.43 -10.62
CA GLN A 507 -8.82 -32.61 -11.10
C GLN A 507 -8.30 -33.91 -10.48
N MET A 508 -6.98 -34.07 -10.32
CA MET A 508 -6.37 -35.22 -9.64
C MET A 508 -6.73 -35.26 -8.16
N ARG A 509 -6.74 -34.11 -7.48
CA ARG A 509 -7.19 -34.00 -6.08
C ARG A 509 -8.67 -34.34 -5.94
N MET A 510 -9.54 -33.85 -6.84
CA MET A 510 -10.97 -34.21 -6.87
C MET A 510 -11.17 -35.70 -7.17
N LYS A 511 -10.37 -36.29 -8.06
CA LYS A 511 -10.41 -37.72 -8.39
C LYS A 511 -9.94 -38.58 -7.21
N SER A 512 -8.93 -38.14 -6.47
CA SER A 512 -8.46 -38.78 -5.23
C SER A 512 -9.52 -38.72 -4.13
N ILE A 513 -10.15 -37.55 -3.93
CA ILE A 513 -11.26 -37.36 -2.97
C ILE A 513 -12.45 -38.25 -3.35
N ALA A 514 -12.80 -38.36 -4.63
CA ALA A 514 -13.88 -39.23 -5.10
C ALA A 514 -13.59 -40.72 -4.85
N ASN A 515 -12.33 -41.15 -5.02
CA ASN A 515 -11.91 -42.51 -4.73
C ASN A 515 -11.91 -42.81 -3.22
N LEU A 516 -11.37 -41.92 -2.39
CA LEU A 516 -11.40 -42.02 -0.92
C LEU A 516 -12.84 -42.06 -0.36
N ALA A 517 -13.76 -41.30 -0.95
CA ALA A 517 -15.17 -41.35 -0.59
C ALA A 517 -15.86 -42.66 -1.01
N SER A 518 -15.35 -43.36 -2.03
CA SER A 518 -15.91 -44.61 -2.54
C SER A 518 -15.44 -45.87 -1.80
N ASP A 519 -14.27 -45.82 -1.15
CA ASP A 519 -13.65 -46.98 -0.48
C ASP A 519 -14.15 -47.24 0.94
N ASN A 520 -15.11 -46.45 1.44
CA ASN A 520 -15.75 -46.71 2.74
C ASN A 520 -17.14 -47.36 2.53
N PRO A 521 -17.29 -48.70 2.64
CA PRO A 521 -18.56 -49.35 2.35
C PRO A 521 -19.60 -49.02 3.43
N ARG A 522 -20.51 -48.09 3.14
CA ARG A 522 -21.70 -47.86 3.98
C ARG A 522 -22.54 -49.15 4.02
N GLY A 523 -22.60 -49.77 5.21
CA GLY A 523 -23.48 -50.91 5.47
C GLY A 523 -24.92 -50.61 5.07
N LYS A 524 -25.56 -51.57 4.40
CA LYS A 524 -26.94 -51.54 3.86
C LYS A 524 -27.91 -50.71 4.72
N ARG A 525 -28.30 -49.52 4.27
CA ARG A 525 -29.53 -48.84 4.73
C ARG A 525 -30.68 -49.08 3.74
N ARG A 526 -31.84 -49.39 4.32
CA ARG A 526 -33.12 -49.63 3.63
C ARG A 526 -33.53 -48.39 2.82
N ARG A 527 -34.14 -48.67 1.67
CA ARG A 527 -34.75 -47.75 0.71
C ARG A 527 -35.77 -46.82 1.40
N GLY A 528 -35.52 -45.50 1.38
CA GLY A 528 -36.51 -44.45 1.67
C GLY A 528 -35.96 -43.25 2.47
N GLY A 529 -36.02 -42.06 1.89
CA GLY A 529 -35.78 -40.77 2.56
C GLY A 529 -34.54 -40.03 2.06
N ASP A 530 -34.76 -38.91 1.37
CA ASP A 530 -33.79 -38.05 0.72
C ASP A 530 -33.24 -37.00 1.70
N ASP A 531 -32.49 -37.42 2.72
CA ASP A 531 -31.74 -36.51 3.59
C ASP A 531 -30.30 -37.01 3.75
N ASP A 532 -29.40 -36.31 3.04
CA ASP A 532 -27.96 -36.35 3.21
C ASP A 532 -27.60 -35.76 4.59
N ASN A 533 -27.36 -36.63 5.56
CA ASN A 533 -26.86 -36.27 6.89
C ASN A 533 -25.34 -36.43 7.02
N PHE A 534 -24.57 -36.24 5.94
CA PHE A 534 -23.11 -36.25 5.98
C PHE A 534 -22.58 -35.00 6.71
N GLY A 535 -21.86 -35.20 7.82
CA GLY A 535 -21.35 -34.12 8.68
C GLY A 535 -22.06 -33.96 10.02
N ALA A 536 -23.07 -34.80 10.31
CA ALA A 536 -23.77 -34.80 11.60
C ALA A 536 -23.10 -35.70 12.67
N ASN A 537 -22.18 -36.59 12.28
CA ASN A 537 -21.45 -37.48 13.18
C ASN A 537 -19.94 -37.17 13.17
N ASP A 538 -19.26 -37.28 14.33
CA ASP A 538 -17.81 -37.05 14.50
C ASP A 538 -16.94 -37.96 13.62
N ASP A 539 -17.47 -39.11 13.18
CA ASP A 539 -16.78 -40.05 12.28
C ASP A 539 -16.65 -39.51 10.84
N ASP A 540 -17.56 -38.64 10.40
CA ASP A 540 -17.49 -37.99 9.07
C ASP A 540 -16.36 -36.94 9.02
N TRP A 541 -15.97 -36.38 10.18
CA TRP A 541 -14.79 -35.51 10.31
C TRP A 541 -13.47 -36.29 10.27
N GLY A 542 -13.52 -37.62 10.44
CA GLY A 542 -12.39 -38.51 10.21
C GLY A 542 -11.93 -38.52 8.76
N VAL A 543 -12.86 -38.39 7.81
CA VAL A 543 -12.58 -38.33 6.37
C VAL A 543 -11.86 -37.02 6.02
N TYR A 544 -12.26 -35.88 6.60
CA TYR A 544 -11.52 -34.61 6.44
C TYR A 544 -10.11 -34.67 7.04
N ARG A 545 -9.92 -35.36 8.17
CA ARG A 545 -8.58 -35.60 8.75
C ARG A 545 -7.73 -36.53 7.90
N GLN A 546 -8.30 -37.57 7.29
CA GLN A 546 -7.59 -38.42 6.33
C GLN A 546 -7.28 -37.69 5.02
N ILE A 547 -8.14 -36.78 4.55
CA ILE A 547 -7.87 -35.92 3.39
C ILE A 547 -6.78 -34.88 3.71
N ALA A 548 -6.69 -34.42 4.96
CA ALA A 548 -5.63 -33.55 5.42
C ALA A 548 -4.30 -34.28 5.67
N VAL A 549 -4.29 -35.62 5.74
CA VAL A 549 -3.11 -36.44 6.09
C VAL A 549 -2.64 -37.36 4.94
N GLY A 550 -3.49 -37.63 3.93
CA GLY A 550 -3.17 -38.58 2.85
C GLY A 550 -2.18 -38.04 1.83
N GLU A 551 -1.03 -38.72 1.69
CA GLU A 551 0.05 -38.69 0.65
C GLU A 551 0.52 -37.35 0.05
N GLY A 552 -0.05 -36.22 0.47
CA GLY A 552 0.38 -34.86 0.13
C GLY A 552 0.26 -33.92 1.33
N SER A 553 0.30 -34.47 2.54
CA SER A 553 0.32 -33.67 3.79
C SER A 553 1.72 -33.47 4.38
N ASP A 554 2.75 -34.07 3.79
CA ASP A 554 4.17 -33.68 3.94
C ASP A 554 4.44 -32.31 3.29
N ASP A 555 3.41 -31.46 3.18
CA ASP A 555 3.51 -30.23 2.46
C ASP A 555 4.23 -29.14 3.26
N GLU A 556 4.16 -29.16 4.59
CA GLU A 556 4.94 -28.24 5.43
C GLU A 556 6.33 -28.81 5.77
N GLU A 557 6.43 -30.09 6.18
CA GLU A 557 7.73 -30.72 6.49
C GLU A 557 8.65 -30.81 5.26
N GLY A 558 8.10 -31.11 4.08
CA GLY A 558 8.89 -31.13 2.83
C GLY A 558 9.26 -29.76 2.28
N GLU A 559 8.62 -28.67 2.72
CA GLU A 559 9.00 -27.29 2.34
C GLU A 559 10.16 -26.80 3.22
N GLU A 560 10.11 -27.10 4.53
CA GLU A 560 11.22 -26.86 5.46
C GLU A 560 12.47 -27.70 5.12
N ASP A 561 12.29 -28.97 4.74
CA ASP A 561 13.39 -29.89 4.37
C ASP A 561 14.12 -29.45 3.08
N LEU A 562 13.40 -29.00 2.06
CA LEU A 562 14.00 -28.50 0.82
C LEU A 562 14.74 -27.16 1.03
N GLY A 563 14.18 -26.26 1.83
CA GLY A 563 14.79 -24.98 2.14
C GLY A 563 16.07 -25.12 2.98
N THR A 564 16.05 -25.99 3.98
CA THR A 564 17.24 -26.31 4.79
C THR A 564 18.31 -27.00 3.95
N THR A 565 17.92 -27.98 3.12
CA THR A 565 18.84 -28.64 2.17
C THR A 565 19.50 -27.62 1.24
N LEU A 566 18.74 -26.70 0.65
CA LEU A 566 19.29 -25.67 -0.23
C LEU A 566 20.28 -24.75 0.49
N ASN A 567 19.95 -24.31 1.71
CA ASN A 567 20.84 -23.46 2.51
C ASN A 567 22.17 -24.18 2.82
N THR A 568 22.11 -25.46 3.19
CA THR A 568 23.35 -26.24 3.47
C THR A 568 24.24 -26.37 2.24
N LEU A 569 23.65 -26.63 1.05
CA LEU A 569 24.40 -26.71 -0.21
C LEU A 569 25.02 -25.36 -0.60
N GLU A 570 24.30 -24.26 -0.40
CA GLU A 570 24.80 -22.92 -0.71
C GLU A 570 25.89 -22.46 0.28
N GLU A 571 25.80 -22.82 1.56
CA GLU A 571 26.87 -22.59 2.54
C GLU A 571 28.15 -23.34 2.19
N ASP A 572 28.03 -24.61 1.76
CA ASP A 572 29.17 -25.41 1.31
C ASP A 572 29.85 -24.76 0.09
N LEU A 573 29.07 -24.34 -0.91
CA LEU A 573 29.61 -23.66 -2.09
C LEU A 573 30.26 -22.31 -1.73
N LEU A 574 29.67 -21.51 -0.83
CA LEU A 574 30.25 -20.24 -0.38
C LEU A 574 31.58 -20.41 0.36
N ARG A 575 31.80 -21.54 1.03
CA ARG A 575 33.02 -21.81 1.80
C ARG A 575 34.15 -22.35 0.93
N TYR A 576 33.82 -23.11 -0.12
CA TYR A 576 34.79 -23.94 -0.83
C TYR A 576 34.89 -23.68 -2.34
N ASP A 577 33.95 -22.98 -2.97
CA ASP A 577 34.02 -22.56 -4.38
C ASP A 577 34.37 -21.06 -4.50
N PRO A 578 35.58 -20.70 -4.95
CA PRO A 578 35.97 -19.29 -5.16
C PRO A 578 35.10 -18.53 -6.17
N ASN A 579 34.42 -19.24 -7.09
CA ASN A 579 33.57 -18.64 -8.10
C ASN A 579 32.10 -18.49 -7.63
N PHE A 580 31.72 -19.11 -6.51
CA PHE A 580 30.38 -19.00 -5.96
C PHE A 580 30.29 -17.87 -4.93
N THR A 581 29.65 -16.77 -5.30
CA THR A 581 29.47 -15.60 -4.42
C THR A 581 28.09 -15.58 -3.78
N HIS A 582 27.90 -14.75 -2.75
CA HIS A 582 26.60 -14.57 -2.10
C HIS A 582 25.49 -14.18 -3.10
N GLU A 583 25.81 -13.49 -4.20
CA GLU A 583 24.83 -13.10 -5.22
C GLU A 583 24.21 -14.29 -5.97
N HIS A 584 24.89 -15.45 -5.96
CA HIS A 584 24.43 -16.68 -6.58
C HIS A 584 23.43 -17.47 -5.72
N THR A 585 23.35 -17.19 -4.41
CA THR A 585 22.43 -17.86 -3.48
C THR A 585 20.96 -17.62 -3.85
N TRP A 586 20.09 -18.58 -3.57
CA TRP A 586 18.65 -18.48 -3.82
C TRP A 586 18.03 -17.35 -3.01
N ALA A 587 18.47 -17.19 -1.75
CA ALA A 587 18.05 -16.09 -0.89
C ALA A 587 18.42 -14.73 -1.49
N ALA A 588 19.66 -14.55 -1.98
CA ALA A 588 20.06 -13.30 -2.62
C ALA A 588 19.40 -13.07 -3.98
N GLN A 589 19.05 -14.12 -4.72
CA GLN A 589 18.32 -14.01 -5.99
C GLN A 589 16.87 -13.56 -5.80
N ASN A 590 16.25 -13.94 -4.68
CA ASN A 590 14.89 -13.54 -4.32
C ASN A 590 14.82 -12.41 -3.29
N ASP A 591 15.95 -11.73 -3.05
CA ASP A 591 16.02 -10.66 -2.08
C ASP A 591 15.28 -9.40 -2.59
N TRP A 592 14.76 -8.61 -1.66
CA TRP A 592 14.03 -7.38 -1.95
C TRP A 592 14.88 -6.39 -2.78
N ASN A 593 16.20 -6.42 -2.60
CA ASN A 593 17.15 -5.54 -3.30
C ASN A 593 17.38 -5.90 -4.78
N LYS A 594 16.74 -6.96 -5.29
CA LYS A 594 16.66 -7.29 -6.73
C LYS A 594 15.26 -7.02 -7.30
N SER A 595 14.28 -6.80 -6.44
CA SER A 595 12.90 -6.55 -6.84
C SER A 595 12.71 -5.12 -7.32
N LEU A 596 12.41 -4.96 -8.62
CA LEU A 596 12.00 -3.67 -9.18
C LEU A 596 10.72 -3.14 -8.51
N LEU A 597 9.82 -4.04 -8.08
CA LEU A 597 8.61 -3.66 -7.36
C LEU A 597 8.94 -3.07 -5.98
N HIS A 598 9.95 -3.62 -5.30
CA HIS A 598 10.43 -3.02 -4.05
C HIS A 598 11.02 -1.64 -4.31
N ALA A 599 11.93 -1.50 -5.27
CA ALA A 599 12.49 -0.21 -5.66
C ALA A 599 11.40 0.82 -6.01
N PHE A 600 10.38 0.38 -6.75
CA PHE A 600 9.24 1.22 -7.13
C PHE A 600 8.38 1.63 -5.93
N MET A 601 8.05 0.71 -5.02
CA MET A 601 7.11 0.96 -3.92
C MET A 601 7.75 1.53 -2.65
N ARG A 602 9.03 1.22 -2.40
CA ARG A 602 9.73 1.46 -1.12
C ARG A 602 11.09 2.16 -1.29
N GLY A 603 11.50 2.41 -2.53
CA GLY A 603 12.80 3.00 -2.82
C GLY A 603 13.96 2.02 -2.56
N PRO A 604 15.18 2.52 -2.37
CA PRO A 604 16.38 1.67 -2.29
C PRO A 604 16.59 1.02 -0.91
N ARG A 605 15.80 1.41 0.09
CA ARG A 605 16.00 1.02 1.50
C ARG A 605 15.17 -0.21 1.86
N PRO A 606 15.59 -1.00 2.87
CA PRO A 606 14.74 -2.05 3.44
C PRO A 606 13.41 -1.48 3.94
N PHE A 607 12.37 -2.31 3.98
CA PHE A 607 11.05 -1.93 4.50
C PHE A 607 10.73 -2.73 5.76
N ASP A 608 10.42 -2.02 6.85
CA ASP A 608 9.94 -2.61 8.10
C ASP A 608 8.40 -2.60 8.15
N ALA A 609 7.81 -3.78 7.93
CA ALA A 609 6.36 -3.97 8.00
C ALA A 609 5.78 -3.77 9.41
N GLY A 610 6.60 -3.74 10.46
CA GLY A 610 6.18 -3.41 11.83
C GLY A 610 6.21 -1.90 12.14
N SER A 611 6.86 -1.09 11.29
CA SER A 611 7.00 0.35 11.52
C SER A 611 5.75 1.10 11.06
N GLN A 612 5.01 1.65 12.03
CA GLN A 612 3.86 2.52 11.73
C GLN A 612 4.25 3.74 10.89
N ALA A 613 5.47 4.26 11.07
CA ALA A 613 5.96 5.38 10.27
C ALA A 613 6.08 5.00 8.79
N GLU A 614 6.71 3.85 8.48
CA GLU A 614 6.96 3.39 7.11
C GLU A 614 5.69 2.93 6.40
N ILE A 615 4.72 2.35 7.12
CA ILE A 615 3.40 2.01 6.55
C ILE A 615 2.67 3.26 6.03
N HIS A 616 2.90 4.41 6.68
CA HIS A 616 2.28 5.69 6.32
C HIS A 616 3.17 6.55 5.40
N GLN A 617 4.12 5.94 4.68
CA GLN A 617 4.94 6.62 3.68
C GLN A 617 4.47 6.32 2.26
N VAL A 618 4.56 7.35 1.42
CA VAL A 618 4.31 7.28 -0.04
C VAL A 618 5.61 7.64 -0.75
N HIS A 619 6.19 6.70 -1.49
CA HIS A 619 7.36 6.94 -2.33
C HIS A 619 6.94 7.44 -3.71
N LEU A 620 7.48 8.59 -4.09
CA LEU A 620 7.34 9.22 -5.40
C LEU A 620 8.67 9.08 -6.17
N ASN A 621 8.62 8.35 -7.28
CA ASN A 621 9.76 8.15 -8.17
C ASN A 621 9.36 8.46 -9.62
N VAL A 622 8.89 7.47 -10.38
CA VAL A 622 8.53 7.65 -11.80
C VAL A 622 7.45 8.71 -11.99
N GLU A 623 6.55 8.86 -11.01
CA GLU A 623 5.47 9.84 -11.02
C GLU A 623 5.99 11.28 -11.15
N ARG A 624 7.20 11.55 -10.64
CA ARG A 624 7.83 12.88 -10.64
C ARG A 624 8.05 13.42 -12.05
N ILE A 625 8.46 12.55 -12.99
CA ILE A 625 8.67 12.91 -14.39
C ILE A 625 7.47 12.54 -15.28
N ARG A 626 6.71 11.49 -14.93
CA ARG A 626 5.60 10.99 -15.75
C ARG A 626 4.36 11.88 -15.73
N VAL A 627 4.01 12.44 -14.57
CA VAL A 627 2.83 13.31 -14.43
C VAL A 627 2.95 14.60 -15.26
N PRO A 628 4.05 15.38 -15.17
CA PRO A 628 4.18 16.59 -15.96
C PRO A 628 4.38 16.31 -17.45
N GLU A 629 4.90 15.14 -17.83
CA GLU A 629 5.13 14.74 -19.22
C GLU A 629 3.86 14.75 -20.09
N ILE A 630 2.69 14.54 -19.49
CA ILE A 630 1.41 14.40 -20.19
C ILE A 630 1.06 15.64 -21.02
N VAL A 631 1.55 16.83 -20.64
CA VAL A 631 1.34 18.04 -21.46
C VAL A 631 2.06 17.94 -22.81
N PHE A 632 3.14 17.16 -22.91
CA PHE A 632 3.88 16.88 -24.14
C PHE A 632 3.47 15.56 -24.80
N GLN A 633 3.06 14.57 -24.01
CA GLN A 633 2.58 13.26 -24.48
C GLN A 633 1.22 12.89 -23.83
N PRO A 634 0.10 13.48 -24.30
CA PRO A 634 -1.23 13.28 -23.68
C PRO A 634 -1.70 11.82 -23.66
N SER A 635 -1.21 11.00 -24.59
CA SER A 635 -1.49 9.57 -24.69
C SER A 635 -1.08 8.77 -23.45
N ILE A 636 -0.11 9.23 -22.64
CA ILE A 636 0.27 8.60 -21.36
C ILE A 636 -0.93 8.47 -20.41
N ALA A 637 -1.85 9.44 -20.45
CA ALA A 637 -3.08 9.46 -19.65
C ALA A 637 -4.31 8.98 -20.44
N GLY A 638 -4.14 8.53 -21.69
CA GLY A 638 -5.24 8.17 -22.58
C GLY A 638 -6.05 9.37 -23.06
N VAL A 639 -5.44 10.56 -23.13
CA VAL A 639 -6.09 11.74 -23.72
C VAL A 639 -5.82 11.77 -25.21
N ASP A 640 -6.87 11.59 -26.01
CA ASP A 640 -6.82 11.57 -27.48
C ASP A 640 -6.68 13.00 -28.08
N GLN A 641 -5.60 13.69 -27.73
CA GLN A 641 -5.24 15.02 -28.24
C GLN A 641 -3.74 15.10 -28.53
N ALA A 642 -3.36 16.01 -29.41
CA ALA A 642 -1.96 16.34 -29.70
C ALA A 642 -1.26 16.95 -28.48
N GLY A 643 0.04 16.69 -28.34
CA GLY A 643 0.87 17.28 -27.30
C GLY A 643 1.18 18.76 -27.55
N LEU A 644 1.67 19.48 -26.53
CA LEU A 644 1.95 20.91 -26.62
C LEU A 644 2.94 21.28 -27.75
N VAL A 645 3.96 20.45 -27.98
CA VAL A 645 4.94 20.65 -29.06
C VAL A 645 4.28 20.54 -30.43
N GLU A 646 3.44 19.53 -30.63
CA GLU A 646 2.71 19.30 -31.88
C GLU A 646 1.70 20.42 -32.14
N ILE A 647 0.93 20.82 -31.13
CA ILE A 647 -0.02 21.94 -31.21
C ILE A 647 0.70 23.24 -31.60
N THR A 648 1.83 23.52 -30.95
CA THR A 648 2.61 24.73 -31.20
C THR A 648 3.24 24.69 -32.59
N GLY A 649 3.77 23.54 -33.00
CA GLY A 649 4.30 23.29 -34.34
C GLY A 649 3.25 23.45 -35.43
N ASP A 650 2.05 22.88 -35.25
CA ASP A 650 0.90 23.00 -36.17
C ASP A 650 0.54 24.46 -36.42
N ILE A 651 0.38 25.24 -35.35
CA ILE A 651 0.08 26.68 -35.47
C ILE A 651 1.19 27.39 -36.27
N LEU A 652 2.46 27.17 -35.91
CA LEU A 652 3.59 27.88 -36.51
C LEU A 652 3.86 27.46 -37.97
N THR A 653 3.67 26.20 -38.31
CA THR A 653 4.12 25.64 -39.60
C THR A 653 2.99 25.41 -40.60
N GLN A 654 1.74 25.30 -40.14
CA GLN A 654 0.59 25.03 -41.00
C GLN A 654 -0.42 26.16 -40.96
N ARG A 655 -0.90 26.55 -39.77
CA ARG A 655 -2.02 27.51 -39.67
C ARG A 655 -1.66 28.94 -39.97
N LEU A 656 -0.49 29.39 -39.49
CA LEU A 656 -0.01 30.75 -39.76
C LEU A 656 0.60 30.87 -41.17
N VAL A 657 1.05 29.75 -41.75
CA VAL A 657 1.64 29.72 -43.08
C VAL A 657 0.53 29.86 -44.13
N GLY A 658 0.54 30.98 -44.85
CA GLY A 658 -0.45 31.29 -45.90
C GLY A 658 -1.45 32.39 -45.52
N LEU A 659 -1.42 32.89 -44.28
CA LEU A 659 -2.21 34.07 -43.93
C LEU A 659 -1.54 35.34 -44.50
N PRO A 660 -2.27 36.19 -45.23
CA PRO A 660 -1.70 37.36 -45.89
C PRO A 660 -1.20 38.38 -44.86
N GLY A 661 0.02 38.88 -45.06
CA GLY A 661 0.64 39.88 -44.19
C GLY A 661 1.25 39.32 -42.90
N ILE A 662 1.21 38.00 -42.70
CA ILE A 662 1.72 37.34 -41.50
C ILE A 662 3.02 36.62 -41.82
N ASN A 663 4.08 36.93 -41.05
CA ASN A 663 5.33 36.18 -41.10
C ASN A 663 5.45 35.32 -39.83
N ARG A 664 5.60 34.01 -40.01
CA ARG A 664 5.82 33.05 -38.91
C ARG A 664 6.98 33.46 -38.02
N ASP A 665 8.07 33.98 -38.59
CA ASP A 665 9.28 34.30 -37.84
C ASP A 665 9.05 35.39 -36.78
N ASP A 666 8.02 36.23 -36.96
CA ASP A 666 7.64 37.21 -35.94
C ASP A 666 7.07 36.55 -34.68
N PHE A 667 6.40 35.39 -34.81
CA PHE A 667 5.87 34.63 -33.67
C PHE A 667 6.98 33.84 -32.97
N LEU A 668 7.96 33.35 -33.74
CA LEU A 668 9.11 32.62 -33.21
C LEU A 668 10.01 33.49 -32.33
N ARG A 669 10.07 34.79 -32.59
CA ARG A 669 10.82 35.77 -31.79
C ARG A 669 10.25 35.98 -30.38
N ASP A 670 9.02 35.54 -30.13
CA ASP A 670 8.38 35.71 -28.83
C ASP A 670 7.37 34.60 -28.53
N ILE A 671 7.86 33.40 -28.20
CA ILE A 671 7.02 32.37 -27.56
C ILE A 671 6.99 32.65 -26.05
N PHE A 672 5.84 33.10 -25.57
CA PHE A 672 5.64 33.57 -24.21
C PHE A 672 4.92 32.52 -23.35
N LEU A 673 5.54 32.12 -22.25
CA LEU A 673 4.97 31.14 -21.31
C LEU A 673 4.32 31.83 -20.12
N THR A 674 3.06 31.50 -19.84
CA THR A 674 2.29 31.99 -18.68
C THR A 674 1.41 30.88 -18.09
N GLY A 675 0.86 31.11 -16.89
CA GLY A 675 0.04 30.13 -16.18
C GLY A 675 0.85 29.25 -15.23
N GLY A 676 0.20 28.75 -14.18
CA GLY A 676 0.87 28.07 -13.07
C GLY A 676 1.58 26.77 -13.44
N ASN A 677 1.08 26.03 -14.42
CA ASN A 677 1.64 24.73 -14.81
C ASN A 677 2.92 24.86 -15.65
N THR A 678 3.28 26.08 -16.08
CA THR A 678 4.58 26.38 -16.70
C THR A 678 5.72 26.51 -15.68
N LEU A 679 5.42 26.41 -14.37
CA LEU A 679 6.40 26.52 -13.30
C LEU A 679 7.33 25.30 -13.15
N TYR A 680 7.02 24.17 -13.80
CA TYR A 680 7.92 23.01 -13.78
C TYR A 680 9.33 23.39 -14.25
N GLU A 681 10.32 22.77 -13.61
CA GLU A 681 11.70 22.82 -14.08
C GLU A 681 11.78 22.26 -15.50
N ASN A 682 12.61 22.88 -16.35
CA ASN A 682 12.87 22.49 -17.74
C ASN A 682 11.67 22.61 -18.71
N PHE A 683 10.56 23.26 -18.35
CA PHE A 683 9.41 23.43 -19.25
C PHE A 683 9.77 24.11 -20.57
N ASP A 684 10.47 25.23 -20.49
CA ASP A 684 10.95 26.02 -21.62
C ASP A 684 12.00 25.27 -22.45
N TYR A 685 12.93 24.57 -21.78
CA TYR A 685 13.90 23.71 -22.44
C TYR A 685 13.21 22.60 -23.24
N ARG A 686 12.24 21.92 -22.63
CA ARG A 686 11.52 20.81 -23.25
C ARG A 686 10.73 21.26 -24.47
N LEU A 687 10.02 22.39 -24.37
CA LEU A 687 9.32 22.98 -25.49
C LEU A 687 10.30 23.39 -26.61
N ARG A 688 11.42 24.02 -26.28
CA ARG A 688 12.45 24.41 -27.25
C ARG A 688 13.02 23.22 -28.00
N GLN A 689 13.42 22.17 -27.28
CA GLN A 689 13.97 20.95 -27.87
C GLN A 689 12.94 20.24 -28.76
N GLY A 690 11.67 20.21 -28.36
CA GLY A 690 10.61 19.62 -29.18
C GLY A 690 10.29 20.43 -30.44
N LEU A 691 10.34 21.76 -30.38
CA LEU A 691 10.04 22.63 -31.52
C LEU A 691 11.18 22.73 -32.53
N THR A 692 12.43 22.67 -32.08
CA THR A 692 13.60 22.89 -32.95
C THR A 692 13.61 21.96 -34.19
N PRO A 693 13.35 20.64 -34.07
CA PRO A 693 13.26 19.74 -35.22
C PRO A 693 12.08 20.00 -36.17
N LEU A 694 11.02 20.68 -35.70
CA LEU A 694 9.84 20.99 -36.50
C LEU A 694 9.99 22.27 -37.33
N LEU A 695 11.01 23.09 -37.02
CA LEU A 695 11.23 24.38 -37.65
C LEU A 695 12.38 24.30 -38.67
N PRO A 696 12.38 25.13 -39.72
CA PRO A 696 13.53 25.26 -40.60
C PRO A 696 14.81 25.65 -39.84
N ALA A 697 15.96 25.25 -40.36
CA ALA A 697 17.26 25.65 -39.84
C ALA A 697 17.34 27.19 -39.70
N ASP A 698 18.03 27.65 -38.66
CA ASP A 698 18.25 29.06 -38.34
C ASP A 698 16.99 29.89 -38.01
N SER A 699 15.86 29.24 -37.74
CA SER A 699 14.65 29.89 -37.25
C SER A 699 14.92 30.67 -35.96
N PRO A 700 14.44 31.93 -35.81
CA PRO A 700 14.76 32.81 -34.67
C PRO A 700 13.96 32.46 -33.41
N LEU A 701 14.01 31.21 -32.95
CA LEU A 701 13.23 30.67 -31.84
C LEU A 701 13.68 31.27 -30.50
N GLN A 702 12.83 32.11 -29.91
CA GLN A 702 12.98 32.68 -28.58
C GLN A 702 11.77 32.32 -27.72
N ILE A 703 12.04 31.57 -26.65
CA ILE A 703 11.06 31.24 -25.63
C ILE A 703 11.42 32.03 -24.38
N ARG A 704 10.45 32.72 -23.80
CA ARG A 704 10.59 33.43 -22.52
C ARG A 704 9.39 33.17 -21.63
N ARG A 705 9.58 33.34 -20.32
CA ARG A 705 8.52 33.19 -19.31
C ARG A 705 8.05 34.55 -18.84
N ALA A 706 6.81 34.61 -18.36
CA ALA A 706 6.28 35.75 -17.62
C ALA A 706 7.14 36.04 -16.37
N GLN A 707 7.22 37.31 -15.97
CA GLN A 707 7.96 37.72 -14.76
C GLN A 707 7.36 37.07 -13.51
N ASN A 708 6.02 37.06 -13.42
CA ASN A 708 5.28 36.32 -12.40
C ASN A 708 4.11 35.59 -13.05
N THR A 709 4.32 34.32 -13.41
CA THR A 709 3.32 33.50 -14.12
C THR A 709 2.00 33.30 -13.37
N LEU A 710 1.96 33.55 -12.06
CA LEU A 710 0.77 33.41 -11.22
C LEU A 710 -0.01 34.72 -11.06
N LEU A 711 0.64 35.89 -11.12
CA LEU A 711 0.02 37.19 -10.82
C LEU A 711 -0.03 38.15 -12.01
N ASP A 712 0.76 37.92 -13.07
CA ASP A 712 0.85 38.84 -14.21
C ASP A 712 -0.48 39.01 -14.96
N ALA A 713 -1.37 38.02 -14.91
CA ALA A 713 -2.74 38.16 -15.43
C ALA A 713 -3.52 39.26 -14.68
N TRP A 714 -3.48 39.23 -13.35
CA TRP A 714 -4.11 40.25 -12.50
C TRP A 714 -3.42 41.60 -12.66
N HIS A 715 -2.09 41.65 -12.70
CA HIS A 715 -1.35 42.90 -12.93
C HIS A 715 -1.65 43.53 -14.29
N GLY A 716 -1.76 42.71 -15.34
CA GLY A 716 -2.11 43.19 -16.67
C GLY A 716 -3.53 43.76 -16.74
N ALA A 717 -4.49 43.11 -16.08
CA ALA A 717 -5.84 43.63 -15.96
C ALA A 717 -5.89 44.93 -15.15
N ALA A 718 -5.14 45.01 -14.05
CA ALA A 718 -5.01 46.22 -13.23
C ALA A 718 -4.37 47.38 -13.99
N GLN A 719 -3.28 47.15 -14.72
CA GLN A 719 -2.62 48.17 -15.54
C GLN A 719 -3.48 48.67 -16.70
N TRP A 720 -4.41 47.84 -17.19
CA TRP A 720 -5.31 48.20 -18.28
C TRP A 720 -6.38 49.22 -17.86
N VAL A 721 -6.75 49.26 -16.57
CA VAL A 721 -7.72 50.21 -16.01
C VAL A 721 -7.25 51.66 -16.20
N GLY A 722 -8.20 52.55 -16.49
CA GLY A 722 -7.94 53.96 -16.78
C GLY A 722 -7.51 54.26 -18.22
N THR A 723 -7.08 53.26 -18.99
CA THR A 723 -6.64 53.45 -20.39
C THR A 723 -7.82 53.73 -21.34
N PRO A 724 -7.58 54.39 -22.50
CA PRO A 724 -8.61 54.55 -23.52
C PRO A 724 -9.18 53.22 -24.03
N ALA A 725 -8.34 52.17 -24.10
CA ALA A 725 -8.75 50.84 -24.53
C ALA A 725 -9.74 50.20 -23.54
N TRP A 726 -9.50 50.35 -22.23
CA TRP A 726 -10.43 49.90 -21.20
C TRP A 726 -11.77 50.62 -21.28
N LYS A 727 -11.76 51.96 -21.41
CA LYS A 727 -12.99 52.75 -21.56
C LYS A 727 -13.81 52.34 -22.79
N ALA A 728 -13.14 52.00 -23.89
CA ALA A 728 -13.79 51.53 -25.10
C ALA A 728 -14.35 50.09 -24.97
N ALA A 729 -13.72 49.23 -24.17
CA ALA A 729 -14.12 47.83 -23.98
C ALA A 729 -15.18 47.63 -22.88
N THR A 730 -15.34 48.61 -21.98
CA THR A 730 -16.23 48.51 -20.82
C THR A 730 -17.70 48.58 -21.22
N VAL A 731 -18.52 47.64 -20.73
CA VAL A 731 -19.99 47.66 -20.87
C VAL A 731 -20.59 48.33 -19.64
N THR A 732 -21.35 49.40 -19.85
CA THR A 732 -22.03 50.12 -18.78
C THR A 732 -23.38 49.47 -18.42
N LYS A 733 -23.88 49.71 -17.21
CA LYS A 733 -25.20 49.23 -16.78
C LYS A 733 -26.33 49.69 -17.71
N ALA A 734 -26.26 50.92 -18.22
CA ALA A 734 -27.23 51.43 -19.18
C ALA A 734 -27.18 50.67 -20.52
N GLU A 735 -25.98 50.41 -21.04
CA GLU A 735 -25.82 49.59 -22.25
C GLU A 735 -26.30 48.15 -22.05
N TYR A 736 -26.05 47.56 -20.89
CA TYR A 736 -26.56 46.24 -20.53
C TYR A 736 -28.11 46.22 -20.48
N GLN A 737 -28.74 47.25 -19.89
CA GLN A 737 -30.20 47.38 -19.86
C GLN A 737 -30.82 47.56 -21.25
N GLU A 738 -30.13 48.26 -22.15
CA GLU A 738 -30.60 48.51 -23.52
C GLU A 738 -30.36 47.32 -24.46
N LYS A 739 -29.15 46.75 -24.42
CA LYS A 739 -28.68 45.73 -25.39
C LYS A 739 -28.82 44.30 -24.87
N GLY A 740 -29.08 44.15 -23.57
CA GLY A 740 -29.27 42.87 -22.90
C GLY A 740 -27.97 42.20 -22.43
N GLN A 741 -28.18 41.10 -21.72
CA GLN A 741 -27.16 40.28 -21.05
C GLN A 741 -26.12 39.61 -21.96
N ASP A 742 -26.45 39.38 -23.24
CA ASP A 742 -25.53 38.75 -24.20
C ASP A 742 -24.58 39.77 -24.85
N TYR A 743 -24.73 41.06 -24.55
CA TYR A 743 -23.93 42.11 -25.16
C TYR A 743 -22.49 42.11 -24.64
N LEU A 744 -21.54 42.14 -25.58
CA LEU A 744 -20.10 42.25 -25.33
C LEU A 744 -19.51 43.27 -26.31
N LYS A 745 -18.57 44.09 -25.84
CA LYS A 745 -17.74 44.92 -26.73
C LYS A 745 -16.53 44.11 -27.16
N GLU A 746 -16.25 44.05 -28.46
CA GLU A 746 -15.03 43.42 -28.96
C GLU A 746 -13.81 44.29 -28.63
N HIS A 747 -12.76 43.66 -28.10
CA HIS A 747 -11.48 44.32 -27.82
C HIS A 747 -10.32 43.31 -27.87
N ASP A 748 -9.09 43.82 -27.97
CA ASP A 748 -7.87 43.02 -28.16
C ASP A 748 -7.48 42.12 -26.97
N MET A 749 -8.25 42.15 -25.89
CA MET A 749 -8.01 41.34 -24.69
C MET A 749 -9.14 40.35 -24.44
N GLY A 750 -10.24 40.42 -25.20
CA GLY A 750 -11.47 39.68 -24.96
C GLY A 750 -11.67 38.57 -25.98
N ASN A 751 -12.76 37.83 -25.81
CA ASN A 751 -13.24 36.91 -26.83
C ASN A 751 -13.90 37.66 -27.99
N SER A 752 -13.96 37.02 -29.16
CA SER A 752 -14.69 37.55 -30.30
C SER A 752 -16.21 37.45 -30.08
N TYR A 753 -16.95 38.41 -30.62
CA TYR A 753 -18.41 38.36 -30.66
C TYR A 753 -18.87 37.15 -31.50
N PRO A 754 -19.94 36.42 -31.10
CA PRO A 754 -20.44 35.26 -31.83
C PRO A 754 -20.98 35.57 -33.23
#